data_AF-A0AAV4FRK5-F1
#
_entry.id   AF-A0AAV4FRK5-F1
#
_cell.length_a   1.000
_cell.length_b   1.000
_cell.length_c   1.000
_cell.angle_alpha   90.00
_cell.angle_beta   90.00
_cell.angle_gamma   90.00
#
_symmetry.space_group_name_H-M   'P 1'
#
loop_
_entity.id
_entity.type
_entity.pdbx_description
1 polymer ?
#
loop_
_entity_poly.entity_id
_entity_poly.type
_entity_poly.pdbx_seq_one_letter_code
_entity_poly.pdbx_strand_id
1 'polypeptide(L)'
;MDFFCYSFWISCLVTSLAVLHFPPYALSTQDGSSSTCNTIEAAFTVRVELQKYFLSGDEYIEYSDHRGSEAKVGPITELGLGGRASHPDAAFTFRNNTLVLLKGCQYFKYRPNADSTFTLLEEGDNLGGLPCSPDAATESFGISVFKGCDVWTFSNTSQTFILNAVLSGSFPCDLDAALDGIIIRSTSYWTFDDLFFDDSITDILQGPYHTDDLNLCSWYLCGEADWMETWNYGRFPCNGDARLCHLRLDQVTLPGLHNAGSGFDGGFGFFDCWLKNHGRSILEQLELGIRYLDIDTSYYPCSVLGSHHNVFCGGSVCRMLKQTRTFLSRNPHEVIALTFNHEMQDMEMVMPALTRQLQTQLGPMLNNKFRLRGERRWPRLRHAVRTNQRVFVFYTPRVNDEPFFSQYYTPHKWIHTENWVGSTWREFSLNGENCSQIVSVTASRCRYHRYRELVEVSIVPTVGFGTCVDQLAAACSHFHDAALRACETYRFRHHRSPNVLLVDYPERETTWGTSVFQAVYHQNLRNIYTHRRPRCQVRVDAAAMVPFSQSHSWTSVFFVRSKVILYSHSHNRQKNILSLPSGITSVDSAYLSDEDFLVVTKDCQTTNLQIQDQNLVSTPSNWTSIPGCESALDAVDTWDGRHNVFHGCYVTALGQGPTSLEQLGLPCNIDAALTYGGESYVFKGNSYWVRREGQTTFSHGGSTLDWYLDAVVC
;
A
#
# COMPACT_ATOMS: atom_id res chain seq x y z
N MET A 1 -19.26 27.04 44.89
CA MET A 1 -20.10 27.56 43.80
C MET A 1 -20.25 26.47 42.75
N ASP A 2 -21.14 25.47 42.82
CA ASP A 2 -21.96 24.88 43.88
C ASP A 2 -22.42 23.50 43.39
N PHE A 3 -22.32 22.50 44.29
CA PHE A 3 -23.23 21.35 44.56
C PHE A 3 -23.94 20.65 43.38
N PHE A 4 -23.87 19.31 43.24
CA PHE A 4 -24.49 18.37 44.19
C PHE A 4 -23.81 16.99 44.27
N CYS A 5 -23.77 16.47 45.51
CA CYS A 5 -23.48 15.10 45.93
C CYS A 5 -24.58 14.11 45.52
N TYR A 6 -24.24 12.81 45.42
CA TYR A 6 -24.85 11.78 46.29
C TYR A 6 -23.96 10.53 46.37
N SER A 7 -23.81 10.04 47.59
CA SER A 7 -23.01 8.87 47.97
C SER A 7 -23.91 7.72 48.44
N PHE A 8 -23.38 6.50 48.32
CA PHE A 8 -23.74 5.23 48.99
C PHE A 8 -25.05 4.53 48.61
N TRP A 9 -24.95 3.25 48.22
CA TRP A 9 -25.23 2.09 49.10
C TRP A 9 -24.61 0.81 48.51
N ILE A 10 -23.89 0.06 49.37
CA ILE A 10 -23.36 -1.29 49.14
C ILE A 10 -24.48 -2.28 49.51
N SER A 11 -24.76 -3.27 48.65
CA SER A 11 -25.26 -4.57 49.09
C SER A 11 -25.02 -5.65 48.03
N CYS A 12 -24.50 -6.76 48.53
CA CYS A 12 -24.10 -7.99 47.85
C CYS A 12 -25.13 -8.55 46.86
N LEU A 13 -24.66 -8.92 45.67
CA LEU A 13 -25.09 -10.16 45.03
C LEU A 13 -23.88 -10.85 44.42
N VAL A 14 -23.46 -11.91 45.11
CA VAL A 14 -22.55 -12.94 44.61
C VAL A 14 -23.38 -13.81 43.69
N THR A 15 -23.19 -13.67 42.38
CA THR A 15 -23.65 -14.62 41.37
C THR A 15 -22.57 -14.75 40.31
N SER A 16 -21.75 -15.78 40.50
CA SER A 16 -21.08 -16.59 39.46
C SER A 16 -20.62 -15.85 38.20
N LEU A 17 -19.47 -15.17 38.30
CA LEU A 17 -18.59 -15.00 37.15
C LEU A 17 -18.05 -16.37 36.77
N ALA A 18 -18.72 -17.03 35.82
CA ALA A 18 -18.06 -18.02 34.98
C ALA A 18 -17.01 -17.25 34.18
N VAL A 19 -15.79 -17.20 34.71
CA VAL A 19 -14.62 -16.87 33.92
C VAL A 19 -14.53 -17.98 32.87
N LEU A 20 -15.00 -17.70 31.66
CA LEU A 20 -14.69 -18.50 30.49
C LEU A 20 -13.16 -18.43 30.33
N HIS A 21 -12.47 -19.39 30.92
CA HIS A 21 -11.10 -19.71 30.56
C HIS A 21 -11.17 -20.23 29.13
N PHE A 22 -11.01 -19.34 28.17
CA PHE A 22 -10.52 -19.75 26.86
C PHE A 22 -9.14 -20.36 27.11
N PRO A 23 -8.91 -21.64 26.76
CA PRO A 23 -7.55 -22.17 26.80
C PRO A 23 -6.68 -21.26 25.92
N PRO A 24 -5.50 -20.81 26.38
CA PRO A 24 -4.59 -20.08 25.50
C PRO A 24 -4.34 -20.97 24.29
N TYR A 25 -4.75 -20.50 23.11
CA TYR A 25 -4.49 -21.17 21.85
C TYR A 25 -3.00 -21.49 21.81
N ALA A 26 -2.67 -22.77 21.90
CA ALA A 26 -1.33 -23.26 21.65
C ALA A 26 -1.09 -23.13 20.15
N LEU A 27 -0.73 -21.92 19.70
CA LEU A 27 0.02 -21.75 18.47
C LEU A 27 1.26 -22.61 18.66
N SER A 28 1.26 -23.76 17.99
CA SER A 28 2.37 -24.71 17.96
C SER A 28 3.65 -23.94 17.63
N THR A 29 4.46 -23.70 18.66
CA THR A 29 5.81 -23.16 18.51
C THR A 29 6.69 -24.31 18.01
N GLN A 30 6.47 -24.78 16.78
CA GLN A 30 7.43 -25.65 16.13
C GLN A 30 8.59 -24.78 15.65
N ASP A 31 9.63 -24.73 16.47
CA ASP A 31 10.95 -24.25 16.10
C ASP A 31 11.47 -25.07 14.89
N GLY A 32 11.69 -24.39 13.77
CA GLY A 32 12.66 -24.79 12.73
C GLY A 32 12.31 -25.94 11.77
N SER A 33 11.13 -26.54 11.86
CA SER A 33 10.61 -27.45 10.82
C SER A 33 10.12 -26.62 9.63
N SER A 34 10.43 -27.02 8.40
CA SER A 34 9.86 -26.42 7.19
C SER A 34 8.36 -26.20 7.41
N SER A 35 7.87 -24.96 7.24
CA SER A 35 6.46 -24.66 7.38
C SER A 35 5.67 -25.66 6.54
N THR A 36 5.03 -26.62 7.19
CA THR A 36 4.17 -27.59 6.52
C THR A 36 3.03 -26.79 5.94
N CYS A 37 2.97 -26.72 4.62
CA CYS A 37 1.85 -26.10 3.96
C CYS A 37 0.58 -26.92 4.19
N ASN A 38 -0.54 -26.22 4.23
CA ASN A 38 -1.86 -26.79 4.35
C ASN A 38 -2.29 -27.32 2.98
N THR A 39 -2.97 -28.47 2.99
CA THR A 39 -3.79 -28.96 1.88
C THR A 39 -5.25 -28.94 2.34
N ILE A 40 -6.17 -28.63 1.44
CA ILE A 40 -7.60 -28.75 1.73
C ILE A 40 -7.93 -30.22 1.57
N GLU A 41 -8.06 -30.96 2.66
CA GLU A 41 -8.22 -32.42 2.63
C GLU A 41 -9.69 -32.85 2.53
N ALA A 42 -10.60 -32.00 3.00
CA ALA A 42 -12.02 -32.20 2.81
C ALA A 42 -12.76 -30.86 2.88
N ALA A 43 -13.95 -30.81 2.28
CA ALA A 43 -14.86 -29.69 2.42
C ALA A 43 -16.30 -30.20 2.50
N PHE A 44 -17.18 -29.46 3.17
CA PHE A 44 -18.60 -29.82 3.24
C PHE A 44 -19.48 -28.58 3.49
N THR A 45 -20.77 -28.71 3.19
CA THR A 45 -21.78 -27.68 3.44
C THR A 45 -22.81 -28.18 4.44
N VAL A 46 -23.19 -27.35 5.41
CA VAL A 46 -24.31 -27.61 6.34
C VAL A 46 -25.54 -26.87 5.81
N ARG A 47 -26.52 -27.60 5.27
CA ARG A 47 -27.65 -27.01 4.53
C ARG A 47 -28.53 -26.05 5.34
N VAL A 48 -28.67 -26.27 6.66
CA VAL A 48 -29.54 -25.42 7.50
C VAL A 48 -29.10 -23.96 7.48
N GLU A 49 -27.79 -23.75 7.43
CA GLU A 49 -27.16 -22.43 7.50
C GLU A 49 -26.52 -22.02 6.17
N LEU A 50 -26.48 -22.94 5.20
CA LEU A 50 -25.64 -22.83 3.99
C LEU A 50 -24.17 -22.55 4.34
N GLN A 51 -23.74 -22.99 5.51
CA GLN A 51 -22.40 -22.73 6.02
C GLN A 51 -21.43 -23.75 5.44
N LYS A 52 -20.34 -23.26 4.86
CA LYS A 52 -19.31 -24.08 4.24
C LYS A 52 -18.14 -24.27 5.20
N TYR A 53 -17.56 -25.46 5.20
CA TYR A 53 -16.42 -25.81 6.04
C TYR A 53 -15.34 -26.45 5.17
N PHE A 54 -14.10 -26.02 5.37
CA PHE A 54 -12.90 -26.64 4.84
C PHE A 54 -12.13 -27.28 5.99
N LEU A 55 -11.55 -28.46 5.78
CA LEU A 55 -10.75 -29.19 6.76
C LEU A 55 -9.30 -29.34 6.27
N SER A 56 -8.34 -29.14 7.17
CA SER A 56 -6.90 -29.33 6.92
C SER A 56 -6.22 -29.79 8.20
N GLY A 57 -5.88 -31.08 8.27
CA GLY A 57 -5.30 -31.74 9.43
C GLY A 57 -6.21 -31.69 10.66
N ASP A 58 -5.76 -30.97 11.68
CA ASP A 58 -6.48 -30.76 12.94
C ASP A 58 -7.21 -29.41 12.98
N GLU A 59 -7.22 -28.65 11.89
CA GLU A 59 -7.87 -27.34 11.80
C GLU A 59 -9.04 -27.36 10.79
N TYR A 60 -9.96 -26.42 10.99
CA TYR A 60 -11.01 -26.11 10.04
C TYR A 60 -11.06 -24.62 9.75
N ILE A 61 -11.58 -24.28 8.57
CA ILE A 61 -12.06 -22.96 8.22
C ILE A 61 -13.56 -23.06 7.94
N GLU A 62 -14.34 -22.27 8.66
CA GLU A 62 -15.71 -21.97 8.30
C GLU A 62 -15.71 -20.82 7.29
N TYR A 63 -16.44 -20.93 6.19
CA TYR A 63 -16.40 -20.02 5.05
C TYR A 63 -17.78 -19.40 4.77
N SER A 64 -17.82 -18.07 4.63
CA SER A 64 -19.05 -17.32 4.36
C SER A 64 -19.17 -16.97 2.87
N ASP A 65 -20.16 -17.56 2.19
CA ASP A 65 -20.48 -17.24 0.79
C ASP A 65 -20.87 -15.78 0.61
N HIS A 66 -21.65 -15.23 1.55
CA HIS A 66 -22.10 -13.84 1.50
C HIS A 66 -20.94 -12.85 1.45
N ARG A 67 -19.78 -13.22 2.02
CA ARG A 67 -18.60 -12.35 2.14
C ARG A 67 -17.42 -12.82 1.30
N GLY A 68 -17.55 -13.95 0.62
CA GLY A 68 -16.48 -14.58 -0.15
C GLY A 68 -15.17 -14.77 0.63
N SER A 69 -15.22 -15.06 1.94
CA SER A 69 -14.04 -15.19 2.82
C SER A 69 -14.31 -15.98 4.11
N GLU A 70 -13.26 -16.21 4.90
CA GLU A 70 -13.30 -16.93 6.17
C GLU A 70 -14.25 -16.28 7.19
N ALA A 71 -15.06 -17.11 7.85
CA ALA A 71 -16.04 -16.75 8.89
C ALA A 71 -15.60 -17.18 10.30
N LYS A 72 -14.87 -18.30 10.42
CA LYS A 72 -14.19 -18.73 11.65
C LYS A 72 -13.02 -19.67 11.30
N VAL A 73 -11.99 -19.69 12.13
CA VAL A 73 -10.90 -20.68 12.05
C VAL A 73 -10.67 -21.25 13.44
N GLY A 74 -10.51 -22.58 13.54
CA GLY A 74 -10.29 -23.23 14.82
C GLY A 74 -9.83 -24.67 14.66
N PRO A 75 -9.48 -25.35 15.76
CA PRO A 75 -9.23 -26.77 15.75
C PRO A 75 -10.53 -27.55 15.52
N ILE A 76 -10.47 -28.68 14.81
CA ILE A 76 -11.65 -29.52 14.53
C ILE A 76 -12.38 -29.99 15.81
N THR A 77 -11.68 -30.03 16.94
CA THR A 77 -12.28 -30.37 18.24
C THR A 77 -13.31 -29.35 18.72
N GLU A 78 -13.21 -28.08 18.30
CA GLU A 78 -14.24 -27.07 18.57
C GLU A 78 -15.55 -27.37 17.85
N LEU A 79 -15.47 -28.03 16.68
CA LEU A 79 -16.65 -28.54 15.99
C LEU A 79 -17.21 -29.80 16.67
N GLY A 80 -16.65 -30.30 17.76
CA GLY A 80 -17.04 -31.60 18.34
C GLY A 80 -16.61 -32.79 17.49
N LEU A 81 -15.82 -32.57 16.44
CA LEU A 81 -15.18 -33.63 15.67
C LEU A 81 -14.00 -34.14 16.51
N GLY A 82 -14.12 -35.34 17.07
CA GLY A 82 -13.07 -35.91 17.91
C GLY A 82 -11.76 -36.10 17.13
N GLY A 83 -10.63 -36.25 17.83
CA GLY A 83 -9.30 -36.36 17.18
C GLY A 83 -9.13 -37.52 16.17
N ARG A 84 -10.09 -38.45 16.09
CA ARG A 84 -10.16 -39.47 15.04
C ARG A 84 -10.54 -38.90 13.66
N ALA A 85 -11.22 -37.76 13.64
CA ALA A 85 -11.62 -37.01 12.45
C ALA A 85 -10.51 -36.11 11.88
N SER A 86 -9.33 -36.10 12.49
CA SER A 86 -8.13 -35.44 11.93
C SER A 86 -7.78 -36.03 10.58
N HIS A 87 -7.27 -35.24 9.65
CA HIS A 87 -6.87 -35.72 8.32
C HIS A 87 -7.94 -36.59 7.63
N PRO A 88 -9.16 -36.08 7.41
CA PRO A 88 -10.18 -36.80 6.65
C PRO A 88 -9.78 -36.83 5.16
N ASP A 89 -10.08 -37.93 4.47
CA ASP A 89 -9.86 -38.00 3.02
C ASP A 89 -11.02 -37.37 2.23
N ALA A 90 -12.24 -37.35 2.80
CA ALA A 90 -13.39 -36.68 2.21
C ALA A 90 -14.48 -36.38 3.24
N ALA A 91 -15.36 -35.44 2.94
CA ALA A 91 -16.52 -35.09 3.75
C ALA A 91 -17.75 -34.80 2.88
N PHE A 92 -18.95 -35.12 3.38
CA PHE A 92 -20.20 -34.68 2.77
C PHE A 92 -21.33 -34.65 3.80
N THR A 93 -22.43 -33.98 3.46
CA THR A 93 -23.60 -33.87 4.35
C THR A 93 -24.82 -34.48 3.68
N PHE A 94 -25.52 -35.39 4.36
CA PHE A 94 -26.82 -35.89 3.89
C PHE A 94 -27.91 -34.81 3.93
N ARG A 95 -29.00 -35.02 3.19
CA ARG A 95 -30.18 -34.12 3.21
C ARG A 95 -30.81 -33.90 4.60
N ASN A 96 -30.59 -34.82 5.55
CA ASN A 96 -31.01 -34.69 6.94
C ASN A 96 -29.99 -33.94 7.82
N ASN A 97 -29.00 -33.29 7.20
CA ASN A 97 -27.86 -32.61 7.80
C ASN A 97 -26.86 -33.51 8.53
N THR A 98 -26.93 -34.84 8.39
CA THR A 98 -25.90 -35.72 8.97
C THR A 98 -24.60 -35.55 8.19
N LEU A 99 -23.56 -35.05 8.87
CA LEU A 99 -22.21 -34.96 8.32
C LEU A 99 -21.58 -36.35 8.33
N VAL A 100 -20.90 -36.70 7.24
CA VAL A 100 -20.08 -37.91 7.13
C VAL A 100 -18.65 -37.52 6.81
N LEU A 101 -17.72 -37.99 7.62
CA LEU A 101 -16.29 -37.91 7.35
C LEU A 101 -15.76 -39.29 6.98
N LEU A 102 -14.94 -39.36 5.93
CA LEU A 102 -14.31 -40.58 5.44
C LEU A 102 -12.80 -40.50 5.71
N LYS A 103 -12.20 -41.57 6.26
CA LYS A 103 -10.77 -41.66 6.53
C LYS A 103 -10.28 -43.10 6.43
N GLY A 104 -9.36 -43.37 5.51
CA GLY A 104 -8.98 -44.73 5.14
C GLY A 104 -10.21 -45.52 4.71
N CYS A 105 -10.41 -46.68 5.34
CA CYS A 105 -11.61 -47.49 5.14
C CYS A 105 -12.75 -47.15 6.11
N GLN A 106 -12.58 -46.15 6.98
CA GLN A 106 -13.51 -45.86 8.06
C GLN A 106 -14.41 -44.66 7.72
N TYR A 107 -15.59 -44.63 8.33
CA TYR A 107 -16.47 -43.47 8.29
C TYR A 107 -16.91 -43.07 9.70
N PHE A 108 -17.22 -41.78 9.83
CA PHE A 108 -17.74 -41.19 11.05
C PHE A 108 -18.97 -40.35 10.70
N LYS A 109 -20.13 -40.70 11.26
CA LYS A 109 -21.38 -39.93 11.08
C LYS A 109 -21.61 -39.02 12.26
N TYR A 110 -21.93 -37.78 11.99
CA TYR A 110 -22.18 -36.76 12.99
C TYR A 110 -23.53 -36.08 12.80
N ARG A 111 -24.19 -35.76 13.92
CA ARG A 111 -25.37 -34.92 13.96
C ARG A 111 -24.95 -33.47 14.28
N PRO A 112 -25.39 -32.47 13.50
CA PRO A 112 -25.18 -31.08 13.85
C PRO A 112 -26.05 -30.71 15.06
N ASN A 113 -25.47 -29.95 15.97
CA ASN A 113 -26.11 -29.37 17.14
C ASN A 113 -26.52 -27.92 16.84
N ALA A 114 -27.31 -27.32 17.74
CA ALA A 114 -27.81 -25.94 17.56
C ALA A 114 -26.73 -24.86 17.78
N ASP A 115 -25.57 -25.23 18.34
CA ASP A 115 -24.42 -24.36 18.61
C ASP A 115 -23.31 -24.53 17.55
N SER A 116 -23.67 -25.02 16.36
CA SER A 116 -22.76 -25.31 15.24
C SER A 116 -21.67 -26.35 15.55
N THR A 117 -21.83 -27.14 16.62
CA THR A 117 -20.98 -28.31 16.91
C THR A 117 -21.60 -29.60 16.37
N PHE A 118 -20.86 -30.70 16.43
CA PHE A 118 -21.21 -31.99 15.88
C PHE A 118 -21.10 -33.09 16.94
N THR A 119 -22.13 -33.93 17.06
CA THR A 119 -22.14 -35.09 17.95
C THR A 119 -21.97 -36.37 17.15
N LEU A 120 -20.95 -37.18 17.48
CA LEU A 120 -20.74 -38.48 16.85
C LEU A 120 -21.96 -39.39 17.07
N LEU A 121 -22.53 -39.89 15.98
CA LEU A 121 -23.65 -40.83 15.99
C LEU A 121 -23.19 -42.27 15.84
N GLU A 122 -22.26 -42.48 14.91
CA GLU A 122 -21.89 -43.80 14.43
C GLU A 122 -20.48 -43.74 13.87
N GLU A 123 -19.68 -44.76 14.17
CA GLU A 123 -18.42 -45.04 13.49
C GLU A 123 -18.49 -46.46 12.94
N GLY A 124 -17.89 -46.68 11.77
CA GLY A 124 -17.88 -47.98 11.13
C GLY A 124 -16.82 -48.11 10.07
N ASP A 125 -16.60 -49.35 9.65
CA ASP A 125 -15.75 -49.67 8.51
C ASP A 125 -16.60 -49.82 7.26
N ASN A 126 -16.12 -49.24 6.15
CA ASN A 126 -16.67 -49.32 4.81
C ASN A 126 -18.13 -48.87 4.70
N LEU A 127 -18.32 -47.60 4.35
CA LEU A 127 -19.64 -47.03 4.09
C LEU A 127 -20.20 -47.54 2.75
N GLY A 128 -20.76 -48.77 2.80
CA GLY A 128 -21.62 -49.38 1.79
C GLY A 128 -21.25 -49.13 0.33
N GLY A 129 -20.22 -49.83 -0.18
CA GLY A 129 -19.85 -49.81 -1.60
C GLY A 129 -18.81 -48.75 -1.98
N LEU A 130 -18.38 -47.92 -1.02
CA LEU A 130 -17.30 -46.97 -1.23
C LEU A 130 -15.91 -47.62 -1.19
N PRO A 131 -14.95 -47.09 -1.98
CA PRO A 131 -13.55 -47.46 -1.83
C PRO A 131 -12.96 -46.85 -0.54
N CYS A 132 -11.91 -47.47 0.00
CA CYS A 132 -11.11 -46.83 1.05
C CYS A 132 -10.32 -45.64 0.49
N SER A 133 -10.07 -44.61 1.29
CA SER A 133 -9.35 -43.39 0.92
C SER A 133 -9.91 -42.76 -0.36
N PRO A 134 -11.17 -42.28 -0.31
CA PRO A 134 -11.70 -41.43 -1.37
C PRO A 134 -10.94 -40.10 -1.41
N ASP A 135 -10.88 -39.48 -2.59
CA ASP A 135 -10.14 -38.24 -2.82
C ASP A 135 -10.98 -36.99 -2.49
N ALA A 136 -12.29 -37.06 -2.70
CA ALA A 136 -13.22 -35.97 -2.41
C ALA A 136 -14.66 -36.49 -2.33
N ALA A 137 -15.57 -35.70 -1.75
CA ALA A 137 -17.00 -35.96 -1.80
C ALA A 137 -17.80 -34.65 -1.82
N THR A 138 -19.01 -34.68 -2.41
CA THR A 138 -19.90 -33.52 -2.46
C THR A 138 -21.37 -33.95 -2.51
N GLU A 139 -22.30 -33.03 -2.24
CA GLU A 139 -23.75 -33.29 -2.22
C GLU A 139 -24.57 -32.38 -3.17
N SER A 140 -23.97 -31.77 -4.20
CA SER A 140 -24.70 -30.86 -5.10
C SER A 140 -25.89 -31.49 -5.84
N PHE A 141 -25.73 -32.71 -6.37
CA PHE A 141 -26.73 -33.39 -7.22
C PHE A 141 -27.09 -34.78 -6.67
N GLY A 142 -27.10 -34.89 -5.34
CA GLY A 142 -26.94 -36.16 -4.66
C GLY A 142 -25.49 -36.36 -4.22
N ILE A 143 -25.26 -37.36 -3.38
CA ILE A 143 -23.93 -37.57 -2.81
C ILE A 143 -23.07 -38.29 -3.83
N SER A 144 -21.99 -37.63 -4.23
CA SER A 144 -20.96 -38.16 -5.11
C SER A 144 -19.64 -38.22 -4.35
N VAL A 145 -18.96 -39.36 -4.45
CA VAL A 145 -17.62 -39.58 -3.88
C VAL A 145 -16.68 -39.90 -5.03
N PHE A 146 -15.49 -39.30 -5.00
CA PHE A 146 -14.49 -39.39 -6.05
C PHE A 146 -13.29 -40.19 -5.55
N LYS A 147 -12.68 -40.99 -6.42
CA LYS A 147 -11.39 -41.64 -6.19
C LYS A 147 -10.73 -41.94 -7.53
N GLY A 148 -9.62 -41.28 -7.82
CA GLY A 148 -9.11 -41.19 -9.17
C GLY A 148 -10.21 -40.70 -10.11
N CYS A 149 -10.25 -41.26 -11.31
CA CYS A 149 -11.28 -40.88 -12.28
C CYS A 149 -12.66 -41.51 -12.00
N ASP A 150 -12.80 -42.34 -10.98
CA ASP A 150 -14.04 -43.06 -10.70
C ASP A 150 -14.97 -42.22 -9.81
N VAL A 151 -16.28 -42.28 -10.10
CA VAL A 151 -17.33 -41.58 -9.34
C VAL A 151 -18.36 -42.56 -8.81
N TRP A 152 -18.53 -42.55 -7.50
CA TRP A 152 -19.55 -43.31 -6.80
C TRP A 152 -20.70 -42.39 -6.41
N THR A 153 -21.92 -42.74 -6.81
CA THR A 153 -23.12 -41.98 -6.45
C THR A 153 -23.96 -42.76 -5.45
N PHE A 154 -24.46 -42.07 -4.41
CA PHE A 154 -25.33 -42.66 -3.41
C PHE A 154 -26.72 -42.96 -3.99
N SER A 155 -27.12 -44.23 -3.95
CA SER A 155 -28.45 -44.67 -4.38
C SER A 155 -29.42 -44.69 -3.21
N ASN A 156 -30.40 -43.78 -3.22
CA ASN A 156 -31.45 -43.75 -2.21
C ASN A 156 -32.26 -45.06 -2.12
N THR A 157 -32.37 -45.82 -3.22
CA THR A 157 -33.12 -47.08 -3.24
C THR A 157 -32.37 -48.20 -2.52
N SER A 158 -31.07 -48.34 -2.76
CA SER A 158 -30.25 -49.40 -2.16
C SER A 158 -29.61 -48.99 -0.83
N GLN A 159 -29.59 -47.69 -0.52
CA GLN A 159 -28.84 -47.11 0.60
C GLN A 159 -27.34 -47.47 0.54
N THR A 160 -26.82 -47.61 -0.69
CA THR A 160 -25.40 -47.92 -0.96
C THR A 160 -24.86 -47.03 -2.07
N PHE A 161 -23.54 -46.92 -2.13
CA PHE A 161 -22.82 -46.26 -3.20
C PHE A 161 -22.61 -47.21 -4.37
N ILE A 162 -22.93 -46.72 -5.58
CA ILE A 162 -22.78 -47.47 -6.82
C ILE A 162 -21.78 -46.71 -7.69
N LEU A 163 -20.80 -47.43 -8.24
CA LEU A 163 -19.91 -46.88 -9.27
C LEU A 163 -20.78 -46.47 -10.47
N ASN A 164 -20.92 -45.17 -10.68
CA ASN A 164 -21.86 -44.61 -11.64
C ASN A 164 -21.16 -44.29 -12.96
N ALA A 165 -19.99 -43.67 -12.89
CA ALA A 165 -19.26 -43.20 -14.06
C ALA A 165 -17.74 -43.21 -13.83
N VAL A 166 -17.01 -43.21 -14.95
CA VAL A 166 -15.61 -42.79 -15.02
C VAL A 166 -15.62 -41.39 -15.61
N LEU A 167 -15.06 -40.41 -14.91
CA LEU A 167 -14.86 -39.06 -15.44
C LEU A 167 -13.99 -39.16 -16.70
N SER A 168 -14.60 -38.88 -17.85
CA SER A 168 -13.90 -38.76 -19.13
C SER A 168 -13.96 -37.31 -19.59
N GLY A 169 -12.82 -36.67 -19.85
CA GLY A 169 -12.76 -35.28 -20.34
C GLY A 169 -11.72 -34.43 -19.63
N SER A 170 -11.96 -33.12 -19.56
CA SER A 170 -11.10 -32.11 -18.93
C SER A 170 -11.17 -32.09 -17.40
N PHE A 171 -11.85 -33.04 -16.78
CA PHE A 171 -12.03 -33.11 -15.34
C PHE A 171 -10.78 -33.71 -14.66
N PRO A 172 -10.29 -33.12 -13.57
CA PRO A 172 -9.18 -33.70 -12.83
C PRO A 172 -9.63 -34.99 -12.10
N CYS A 173 -8.80 -36.03 -12.19
CA CYS A 173 -9.05 -37.31 -11.50
C CYS A 173 -8.52 -37.34 -10.07
N ASP A 174 -7.53 -36.53 -9.71
CA ASP A 174 -6.97 -36.52 -8.35
C ASP A 174 -7.49 -35.26 -7.66
N LEU A 175 -8.65 -35.34 -7.03
CA LEU A 175 -9.25 -34.22 -6.32
C LEU A 175 -8.72 -34.17 -4.88
N ASP A 176 -8.62 -32.98 -4.29
CA ASP A 176 -8.27 -32.85 -2.87
C ASP A 176 -9.51 -32.62 -2.01
N ALA A 177 -10.51 -31.92 -2.57
CA ALA A 177 -11.78 -31.69 -1.91
C ALA A 177 -12.87 -31.36 -2.93
N ALA A 178 -14.12 -31.54 -2.54
CA ALA A 178 -15.27 -31.05 -3.28
C ALA A 178 -16.29 -30.50 -2.27
N LEU A 179 -17.03 -29.48 -2.68
CA LEU A 179 -18.14 -28.93 -1.92
C LEU A 179 -19.23 -28.51 -2.91
N ASP A 180 -20.37 -28.07 -2.39
CA ASP A 180 -21.50 -27.65 -3.21
C ASP A 180 -21.09 -26.63 -4.30
N GLY A 181 -21.10 -27.06 -5.57
CA GLY A 181 -20.74 -26.24 -6.72
C GLY A 181 -19.24 -25.96 -6.90
N ILE A 182 -18.34 -26.47 -6.05
CA ILE A 182 -16.88 -26.22 -6.13
C ILE A 182 -16.11 -27.53 -6.01
N ILE A 183 -15.12 -27.74 -6.89
CA ILE A 183 -14.19 -28.87 -6.80
C ILE A 183 -12.77 -28.36 -6.78
N ILE A 184 -11.92 -28.93 -5.93
CA ILE A 184 -10.58 -28.45 -5.62
C ILE A 184 -9.55 -29.53 -5.93
N ARG A 185 -8.45 -29.13 -6.56
CA ARG A 185 -7.23 -29.92 -6.75
C ARG A 185 -6.02 -29.01 -6.64
N SER A 186 -5.16 -29.29 -5.67
CA SER A 186 -3.97 -28.51 -5.35
C SER A 186 -4.34 -27.04 -5.19
N THR A 187 -3.68 -26.15 -5.93
CA THR A 187 -3.97 -24.70 -5.92
C THR A 187 -5.05 -24.29 -6.93
N SER A 188 -5.78 -25.24 -7.51
CA SER A 188 -6.82 -24.97 -8.49
C SER A 188 -8.19 -25.39 -8.00
N TYR A 189 -9.22 -24.65 -8.37
CA TYR A 189 -10.60 -25.07 -8.20
C TYR A 189 -11.44 -24.80 -9.45
N TRP A 190 -12.56 -25.49 -9.57
CA TRP A 190 -13.54 -25.33 -10.63
C TRP A 190 -14.89 -25.06 -10.01
N THR A 191 -15.71 -24.25 -10.68
CA THR A 191 -17.10 -23.99 -10.28
C THR A 191 -18.07 -24.55 -11.30
N PHE A 192 -19.27 -24.90 -10.84
CA PHE A 192 -20.41 -25.16 -11.70
C PHE A 192 -21.26 -23.89 -11.77
N ASP A 193 -21.69 -23.49 -12.97
CA ASP A 193 -22.62 -22.36 -13.13
C ASP A 193 -24.02 -22.79 -12.64
N ASP A 194 -24.61 -22.03 -11.72
CA ASP A 194 -25.97 -22.25 -11.18
C ASP A 194 -27.10 -21.95 -12.20
N LEU A 195 -26.78 -21.77 -13.49
CA LEU A 195 -27.74 -21.38 -14.51
C LEU A 195 -28.57 -22.58 -15.03
N PHE A 196 -29.60 -22.93 -14.24
CA PHE A 196 -30.94 -23.40 -14.63
C PHE A 196 -31.11 -24.68 -15.49
N PHE A 197 -31.70 -25.70 -14.85
CA PHE A 197 -32.94 -26.42 -15.26
C PHE A 197 -33.10 -26.87 -16.73
N ASP A 198 -32.07 -27.40 -17.37
CA ASP A 198 -32.29 -28.31 -18.50
C ASP A 198 -31.48 -29.59 -18.26
N ASP A 199 -32.12 -30.76 -18.45
CA ASP A 199 -31.57 -32.09 -18.14
C ASP A 199 -30.33 -32.47 -18.99
N SER A 200 -29.79 -31.54 -19.78
CA SER A 200 -28.52 -31.70 -20.47
C SER A 200 -27.35 -31.27 -19.57
N ILE A 201 -26.67 -32.28 -19.00
CA ILE A 201 -25.38 -32.21 -18.29
C ILE A 201 -24.27 -31.78 -19.27
N THR A 202 -24.39 -30.57 -19.81
CA THR A 202 -23.27 -29.83 -20.39
C THR A 202 -23.03 -28.56 -19.58
N ASP A 203 -23.26 -28.65 -18.27
CA ASP A 203 -22.82 -27.66 -17.28
C ASP A 203 -21.36 -27.32 -17.60
N ILE A 204 -21.15 -26.08 -18.04
CA ILE A 204 -19.83 -25.62 -18.45
C ILE A 204 -19.05 -25.46 -17.15
N LEU A 205 -18.29 -26.51 -16.81
CA LEU A 205 -17.30 -26.46 -15.75
C LEU A 205 -16.42 -25.22 -16.01
N GLN A 206 -16.50 -24.22 -15.14
CA GLN A 206 -15.68 -23.03 -15.26
C GLN A 206 -14.41 -23.22 -14.44
N GLY A 207 -13.26 -22.88 -15.03
CA GLY A 207 -11.95 -22.97 -14.39
C GLY A 207 -10.85 -23.56 -15.29
N PRO A 208 -9.67 -23.88 -14.74
CA PRO A 208 -9.30 -23.75 -13.33
C PRO A 208 -9.18 -22.29 -12.87
N TYR A 209 -9.76 -22.00 -11.71
CA TYR A 209 -9.49 -20.82 -10.88
C TYR A 209 -8.39 -21.14 -9.88
N HIS A 210 -7.71 -20.14 -9.33
CA HIS A 210 -6.69 -20.37 -8.31
C HIS A 210 -7.35 -20.37 -6.92
N THR A 211 -7.02 -21.30 -6.01
CA THR A 211 -7.57 -21.36 -4.62
C THR A 211 -7.40 -20.06 -3.84
N ASP A 212 -6.56 -19.16 -4.35
CA ASP A 212 -6.45 -17.82 -3.81
C ASP A 212 -7.75 -17.02 -3.83
N ASP A 213 -8.58 -17.24 -4.84
CA ASP A 213 -9.84 -16.53 -5.01
C ASP A 213 -10.88 -16.96 -3.95
N LEU A 214 -10.66 -18.08 -3.25
CA LEU A 214 -11.45 -18.51 -2.10
C LEU A 214 -11.11 -17.73 -0.81
N ASN A 215 -10.12 -16.83 -0.82
CA ASN A 215 -9.76 -16.00 0.34
C ASN A 215 -9.58 -16.78 1.67
N LEU A 216 -8.98 -17.98 1.61
CA LEU A 216 -8.60 -18.78 2.79
C LEU A 216 -7.23 -18.34 3.33
N CYS A 217 -7.15 -17.14 3.91
CA CYS A 217 -5.87 -16.54 4.32
C CYS A 217 -5.22 -17.10 5.58
N SER A 218 -5.94 -17.86 6.40
CA SER A 218 -5.41 -18.45 7.62
C SER A 218 -4.54 -19.67 7.35
N TRP A 219 -4.65 -20.27 6.16
CA TRP A 219 -3.87 -21.43 5.73
C TRP A 219 -2.82 -21.11 4.68
N TYR A 220 -1.66 -21.72 4.83
CA TYR A 220 -0.57 -21.60 3.88
C TYR A 220 -0.71 -22.71 2.85
N LEU A 221 -1.53 -22.51 1.82
CA LEU A 221 -1.83 -23.58 0.87
C LEU A 221 -0.59 -23.97 0.06
N CYS A 222 -0.32 -25.28 -0.03
CA CYS A 222 0.84 -25.81 -0.75
C CYS A 222 0.85 -25.34 -2.21
N GLY A 223 1.96 -24.73 -2.65
CA GLY A 223 2.14 -24.21 -4.02
C GLY A 223 1.85 -22.72 -4.20
N GLU A 224 1.24 -22.03 -3.23
CA GLU A 224 0.95 -20.59 -3.35
C GLU A 224 2.19 -19.69 -3.18
N ALA A 225 3.32 -20.26 -2.77
CA ALA A 225 4.36 -19.52 -2.07
C ALA A 225 5.80 -19.75 -2.54
N ASP A 226 6.01 -20.61 -3.52
CA ASP A 226 7.35 -20.93 -4.03
C ASP A 226 8.09 -19.70 -4.59
N TRP A 227 7.36 -18.64 -4.95
CA TRP A 227 7.93 -17.39 -5.45
C TRP A 227 8.30 -16.40 -4.32
N MET A 228 7.83 -16.59 -3.09
CA MET A 228 8.13 -15.71 -1.95
C MET A 228 9.59 -15.78 -1.49
N GLU A 229 10.40 -16.71 -2.00
CA GLU A 229 11.81 -16.85 -1.63
C GLU A 229 12.78 -16.28 -2.67
N THR A 230 12.29 -15.61 -3.71
CA THR A 230 13.15 -15.09 -4.78
C THR A 230 14.01 -13.91 -4.31
N TRP A 231 15.33 -14.08 -4.39
CA TRP A 231 16.32 -13.07 -4.03
C TRP A 231 16.69 -12.22 -5.24
N ASN A 232 16.53 -10.90 -5.13
CA ASN A 232 16.94 -9.98 -6.19
C ASN A 232 18.36 -9.44 -5.98
N TYR A 233 19.28 -9.94 -6.80
CA TYR A 233 20.65 -9.44 -6.90
C TYR A 233 20.77 -8.48 -8.08
N GLY A 234 20.99 -7.19 -7.80
CA GLY A 234 21.17 -6.19 -8.86
C GLY A 234 21.20 -4.75 -8.38
N ARG A 235 21.35 -3.82 -9.33
CA ARG A 235 20.99 -2.40 -9.13
C ARG A 235 19.50 -2.29 -9.43
N PHE A 236 18.74 -1.82 -8.45
CA PHE A 236 17.29 -1.66 -8.57
C PHE A 236 16.85 -0.37 -7.87
N PRO A 237 15.73 0.24 -8.32
CA PRO A 237 15.05 1.29 -7.58
C PRO A 237 14.39 0.72 -6.32
N CYS A 238 14.19 1.54 -5.28
CA CYS A 238 13.35 1.16 -4.13
C CYS A 238 12.18 2.14 -4.12
N ASN A 239 10.95 1.63 -4.20
CA ASN A 239 9.76 2.46 -4.38
C ASN A 239 9.90 3.45 -5.55
N GLY A 240 10.27 2.92 -6.72
CA GLY A 240 10.44 3.70 -7.96
C GLY A 240 11.74 4.51 -8.09
N ASP A 241 12.49 4.78 -7.01
CA ASP A 241 13.71 5.62 -7.06
C ASP A 241 14.93 4.94 -6.40
N ALA A 242 16.00 4.76 -7.18
CA ALA A 242 17.26 4.15 -6.69
C ALA A 242 17.97 4.97 -5.60
N ARG A 243 17.69 6.28 -5.50
CA ARG A 243 18.24 7.15 -4.46
C ARG A 243 17.63 6.84 -3.09
N LEU A 244 16.37 6.40 -3.04
CA LEU A 244 15.65 6.00 -1.83
C LEU A 244 16.20 4.73 -1.19
N CYS A 245 16.77 3.83 -1.98
CA CYS A 245 17.39 2.59 -1.50
C CYS A 245 18.44 2.79 -0.38
N HIS A 246 19.06 3.97 -0.30
CA HIS A 246 20.08 4.29 0.69
C HIS A 246 19.51 4.87 1.99
N LEU A 247 18.24 5.27 1.98
CA LEU A 247 17.52 5.80 3.13
C LEU A 247 16.94 4.65 3.98
N ARG A 248 16.78 4.92 5.28
CA ARG A 248 16.06 4.06 6.23
C ARG A 248 14.56 4.34 6.17
N LEU A 249 13.74 3.43 6.72
CA LEU A 249 12.29 3.66 6.83
C LEU A 249 11.94 4.99 7.52
N ASP A 250 12.66 5.36 8.59
CA ASP A 250 12.48 6.64 9.31
C ASP A 250 12.97 7.88 8.55
N GLN A 251 13.55 7.69 7.36
CA GLN A 251 14.10 8.75 6.51
C GLN A 251 13.37 8.87 5.17
N VAL A 252 12.35 8.05 4.91
CA VAL A 252 11.52 8.15 3.70
C VAL A 252 10.11 8.60 4.07
N THR A 253 9.44 9.23 3.12
CA THR A 253 8.01 9.56 3.18
C THR A 253 7.26 8.60 2.26
N LEU A 254 6.18 7.99 2.75
CA LEU A 254 5.32 7.07 2.00
C LEU A 254 3.97 7.74 1.73
N PRO A 255 3.40 7.63 0.52
CA PRO A 255 2.01 8.01 0.31
C PRO A 255 1.12 6.96 0.98
N GLY A 256 0.17 7.43 1.77
CA GLY A 256 -0.65 6.60 2.65
C GLY A 256 -2.14 6.73 2.39
N LEU A 257 -2.85 5.65 2.71
CA LEU A 257 -4.30 5.54 2.59
C LEU A 257 -4.91 5.35 3.98
N HIS A 258 -5.76 6.30 4.39
CA HIS A 258 -6.52 6.24 5.63
C HIS A 258 -7.69 5.27 5.50
N ASN A 259 -7.92 4.47 6.54
CA ASN A 259 -8.93 3.39 6.60
C ASN A 259 -8.93 2.54 5.32
N ALA A 260 -7.73 2.16 4.91
CA ALA A 260 -7.45 1.27 3.80
C ALA A 260 -8.29 0.01 3.94
N GLY A 261 -9.10 -0.22 2.91
CA GLY A 261 -10.07 -1.28 2.88
C GLY A 261 -11.50 -0.83 3.19
N SER A 262 -11.78 0.44 3.48
CA SER A 262 -13.16 0.92 3.62
C SER A 262 -13.82 1.09 2.23
N GLY A 263 -14.67 0.13 1.83
CA GLY A 263 -15.51 0.22 0.63
C GLY A 263 -14.81 -0.19 -0.68
N PHE A 264 -13.75 -1.00 -0.59
CA PHE A 264 -13.06 -1.51 -1.78
C PHE A 264 -13.69 -2.78 -2.35
N ASP A 265 -14.45 -3.52 -1.52
CA ASP A 265 -15.13 -4.75 -1.90
C ASP A 265 -16.64 -4.54 -2.05
N GLY A 266 -16.99 -3.53 -2.83
CA GLY A 266 -18.36 -3.05 -3.00
C GLY A 266 -18.57 -1.66 -2.39
N GLY A 267 -19.67 -1.03 -2.79
CA GLY A 267 -20.09 0.23 -2.21
C GLY A 267 -21.02 0.02 -1.01
N PHE A 268 -21.04 0.96 -0.08
CA PHE A 268 -22.05 1.15 0.95
C PHE A 268 -23.39 1.68 0.37
N GLY A 269 -23.64 1.44 -0.92
CA GLY A 269 -24.80 1.94 -1.66
C GLY A 269 -24.87 3.46 -1.63
N PHE A 270 -26.00 4.01 -1.17
CA PHE A 270 -26.23 5.44 -1.12
C PHE A 270 -25.33 6.19 -0.10
N PHE A 271 -24.62 5.48 0.77
CA PHE A 271 -23.67 6.05 1.72
C PHE A 271 -22.22 6.10 1.22
N ASP A 272 -21.95 5.66 -0.02
CA ASP A 272 -20.58 5.62 -0.57
C ASP A 272 -19.83 6.93 -0.42
N CYS A 273 -20.48 8.06 -0.70
CA CYS A 273 -19.84 9.36 -0.56
C CYS A 273 -19.31 9.64 0.85
N TRP A 274 -19.95 9.12 1.88
CA TRP A 274 -19.64 9.43 3.28
C TRP A 274 -18.75 8.39 3.95
N LEU A 275 -18.88 7.11 3.58
CA LEU A 275 -18.19 6.00 4.26
C LEU A 275 -16.97 5.46 3.49
N LYS A 276 -16.93 5.67 2.17
CA LYS A 276 -15.88 5.16 1.32
C LYS A 276 -14.71 6.14 1.31
N ASN A 277 -13.53 5.67 1.68
CA ASN A 277 -12.30 6.48 1.70
C ASN A 277 -11.43 6.27 0.46
N HIS A 278 -11.87 5.45 -0.49
CA HIS A 278 -11.21 5.31 -1.79
C HIS A 278 -12.06 4.54 -2.79
N GLY A 279 -11.97 4.92 -4.06
CA GLY A 279 -12.68 4.33 -5.20
C GLY A 279 -12.17 2.97 -5.67
N ARG A 280 -10.90 2.65 -5.42
CA ARG A 280 -10.17 1.55 -6.07
C ARG A 280 -9.83 0.41 -5.12
N SER A 281 -9.54 -0.77 -5.68
CA SER A 281 -9.02 -1.92 -4.94
C SER A 281 -7.64 -1.63 -4.33
N ILE A 282 -7.22 -2.41 -3.33
CA ILE A 282 -5.90 -2.24 -2.71
C ILE A 282 -4.79 -2.50 -3.73
N LEU A 283 -4.95 -3.49 -4.61
CA LEU A 283 -3.97 -3.73 -5.68
C LEU A 283 -3.79 -2.50 -6.56
N GLU A 284 -4.88 -1.89 -7.03
CA GLU A 284 -4.82 -0.68 -7.86
C GLU A 284 -4.22 0.51 -7.09
N GLN A 285 -4.52 0.68 -5.80
CA GLN A 285 -3.92 1.74 -4.98
C GLN A 285 -2.41 1.55 -4.81
N LEU A 286 -1.95 0.31 -4.61
CA LEU A 286 -0.54 -0.04 -4.60
C LEU A 286 0.08 0.21 -5.99
N GLU A 287 -0.59 -0.13 -7.08
CA GLU A 287 -0.08 0.16 -8.44
C GLU A 287 0.02 1.68 -8.71
N LEU A 288 -0.89 2.49 -8.18
CA LEU A 288 -0.83 3.96 -8.25
C LEU A 288 0.32 4.56 -7.46
N GLY A 289 0.83 3.86 -6.44
CA GLY A 289 1.99 4.29 -5.67
C GLY A 289 1.79 4.32 -4.16
N ILE A 290 0.63 3.94 -3.62
CA ILE A 290 0.40 3.86 -2.17
C ILE A 290 1.35 2.85 -1.54
N ARG A 291 1.99 3.19 -0.42
CA ARG A 291 2.95 2.33 0.28
C ARG A 291 2.72 2.27 1.78
N TYR A 292 1.70 2.94 2.28
CA TYR A 292 1.28 2.90 3.67
C TYR A 292 -0.24 2.67 3.72
N LEU A 293 -0.68 1.60 4.35
CA LEU A 293 -2.08 1.27 4.52
C LEU A 293 -2.41 1.37 6.01
N ASP A 294 -3.26 2.34 6.37
CA ASP A 294 -3.82 2.47 7.71
C ASP A 294 -5.15 1.75 7.76
N ILE A 295 -5.28 0.72 8.59
CA ILE A 295 -6.34 -0.29 8.50
C ILE A 295 -7.04 -0.40 9.84
N ASP A 296 -8.27 0.05 9.89
CA ASP A 296 -9.18 -0.22 11.00
C ASP A 296 -9.69 -1.65 10.86
N THR A 297 -9.55 -2.46 11.90
CA THR A 297 -9.98 -3.86 11.88
C THR A 297 -11.06 -4.13 12.89
N SER A 298 -12.01 -4.97 12.52
CA SER A 298 -13.07 -5.46 13.42
C SER A 298 -13.36 -6.93 13.15
N TYR A 299 -13.83 -7.63 14.19
CA TYR A 299 -14.31 -9.01 14.08
C TYR A 299 -15.84 -9.03 13.98
N TYR A 300 -16.53 -8.23 14.78
CA TYR A 300 -17.97 -8.06 14.71
C TYR A 300 -18.29 -6.61 14.34
N PRO A 301 -19.15 -6.34 13.33
CA PRO A 301 -19.98 -7.27 12.56
C PRO A 301 -19.28 -7.91 11.35
N CYS A 302 -17.97 -7.71 11.16
CA CYS A 302 -17.28 -7.97 9.88
C CYS A 302 -16.64 -9.36 9.69
N SER A 303 -16.98 -10.33 10.56
CA SER A 303 -16.45 -11.72 10.61
C SER A 303 -14.94 -11.75 10.83
N VAL A 304 -14.27 -12.90 10.62
CA VAL A 304 -12.92 -13.25 11.13
C VAL A 304 -11.93 -12.11 11.12
N LEU A 305 -11.95 -11.30 10.06
CA LEU A 305 -11.23 -10.04 10.04
C LEU A 305 -11.70 -9.15 8.88
N GLY A 306 -12.47 -8.12 9.19
CA GLY A 306 -12.87 -7.10 8.21
C GLY A 306 -12.20 -5.77 8.46
N SER A 307 -12.05 -4.98 7.39
CA SER A 307 -11.83 -3.55 7.52
C SER A 307 -13.11 -2.88 8.03
N HIS A 308 -12.96 -1.82 8.83
CA HIS A 308 -14.07 -1.21 9.54
C HIS A 308 -14.14 0.29 9.28
N HIS A 309 -15.35 0.84 9.25
CA HIS A 309 -15.56 2.27 9.35
C HIS A 309 -16.85 2.53 10.15
N ASN A 310 -16.69 2.95 11.41
CA ASN A 310 -17.77 3.18 12.39
C ASN A 310 -18.66 1.98 12.78
N VAL A 311 -19.55 1.54 11.89
CA VAL A 311 -20.43 0.36 12.11
C VAL A 311 -20.52 -0.49 10.84
N PHE A 312 -19.78 -0.14 9.80
CA PHE A 312 -19.87 -0.74 8.49
C PHE A 312 -18.58 -1.50 8.15
N CYS A 313 -18.75 -2.60 7.44
CA CYS A 313 -17.66 -3.45 6.99
C CYS A 313 -17.18 -3.01 5.62
N GLY A 314 -15.91 -2.65 5.52
CA GLY A 314 -15.31 -2.15 4.29
C GLY A 314 -14.89 -3.23 3.30
N GLY A 315 -14.65 -4.45 3.79
CA GLY A 315 -14.16 -5.59 3.03
C GLY A 315 -13.33 -6.54 3.89
N SER A 316 -12.87 -7.65 3.29
CA SER A 316 -12.06 -8.66 3.98
C SER A 316 -10.58 -8.24 4.06
N VAL A 317 -9.98 -8.31 5.26
CA VAL A 317 -8.53 -8.10 5.41
C VAL A 317 -7.75 -9.17 4.66
N CYS A 318 -8.25 -10.40 4.62
CA CYS A 318 -7.63 -11.47 3.85
C CYS A 318 -7.44 -11.07 2.38
N ARG A 319 -8.51 -10.58 1.73
CA ARG A 319 -8.46 -10.15 0.34
C ARG A 319 -7.44 -9.02 0.13
N MET A 320 -7.38 -8.05 1.05
CA MET A 320 -6.37 -7.00 1.04
C MET A 320 -4.93 -7.56 1.15
N LEU A 321 -4.69 -8.53 2.03
CA LEU A 321 -3.38 -9.17 2.18
C LEU A 321 -2.99 -9.94 0.92
N LYS A 322 -3.93 -10.63 0.25
CA LYS A 322 -3.68 -11.29 -1.04
C LYS A 322 -3.36 -10.31 -2.15
N GLN A 323 -4.10 -9.20 -2.25
CA GLN A 323 -3.79 -8.12 -3.19
C GLN A 323 -2.40 -7.52 -2.93
N THR A 324 -2.05 -7.34 -1.66
CA THR A 324 -0.72 -6.88 -1.23
C THR A 324 0.37 -7.88 -1.61
N ARG A 325 0.15 -9.17 -1.36
CA ARG A 325 1.06 -10.27 -1.73
C ARG A 325 1.28 -10.30 -3.25
N THR A 326 0.21 -10.22 -4.04
CA THR A 326 0.25 -10.14 -5.51
C THR A 326 1.02 -8.92 -6.00
N PHE A 327 0.83 -7.75 -5.36
CA PHE A 327 1.58 -6.56 -5.72
C PHE A 327 3.10 -6.73 -5.48
N LEU A 328 3.48 -7.24 -4.31
CA LEU A 328 4.89 -7.44 -3.94
C LEU A 328 5.57 -8.56 -4.75
N SER A 329 4.82 -9.53 -5.25
CA SER A 329 5.32 -10.57 -6.17
C SER A 329 5.76 -9.96 -7.50
N ARG A 330 4.91 -9.09 -8.05
CA ARG A 330 5.13 -8.38 -9.32
C ARG A 330 6.16 -7.26 -9.17
N ASN A 331 6.30 -6.71 -7.96
CA ASN A 331 7.14 -5.56 -7.68
C ASN A 331 8.12 -5.86 -6.53
N PRO A 332 9.14 -6.71 -6.76
CA PRO A 332 9.99 -7.23 -5.69
C PRO A 332 10.90 -6.18 -5.02
N HIS A 333 10.95 -4.96 -5.56
CA HIS A 333 11.73 -3.84 -5.01
C HIS A 333 10.91 -2.82 -4.23
N GLU A 334 9.64 -3.13 -3.99
CA GLU A 334 8.71 -2.28 -3.25
C GLU A 334 8.73 -2.59 -1.77
N VAL A 335 8.61 -1.55 -0.96
CA VAL A 335 8.53 -1.61 0.49
C VAL A 335 7.24 -0.95 0.92
N ILE A 336 6.47 -1.67 1.74
CA ILE A 336 5.18 -1.22 2.25
C ILE A 336 5.15 -1.24 3.78
N ALA A 337 4.28 -0.41 4.34
CA ALA A 337 3.92 -0.42 5.75
C ALA A 337 2.42 -0.65 5.90
N LEU A 338 2.06 -1.56 6.80
CA LEU A 338 0.68 -1.87 7.19
C LEU A 338 0.53 -1.43 8.65
N THR A 339 -0.42 -0.56 8.92
CA THR A 339 -0.74 -0.09 10.28
C THR A 339 -2.14 -0.55 10.62
N PHE A 340 -2.27 -1.33 11.68
CA PHE A 340 -3.53 -1.76 12.28
C PHE A 340 -3.71 -0.94 13.56
N ASN A 341 -4.35 0.21 13.41
CA ASN A 341 -4.25 1.32 14.34
C ASN A 341 -5.06 1.12 15.63
N HIS A 342 -5.15 2.19 16.41
CA HIS A 342 -5.85 2.25 17.69
C HIS A 342 -7.39 2.07 17.62
N GLU A 343 -8.01 2.08 16.44
CA GLU A 343 -9.44 1.82 16.25
C GLU A 343 -9.78 0.33 16.09
N MET A 344 -8.79 -0.56 16.23
CA MET A 344 -9.00 -2.01 16.25
C MET A 344 -10.07 -2.42 17.29
N GLN A 345 -11.16 -3.01 16.81
CA GLN A 345 -12.24 -3.56 17.63
C GLN A 345 -12.01 -5.05 17.90
N ASP A 346 -12.66 -5.59 18.93
CA ASP A 346 -12.62 -7.02 19.27
C ASP A 346 -11.20 -7.64 19.30
N MET A 347 -10.25 -6.90 19.86
CA MET A 347 -8.83 -7.24 19.75
C MET A 347 -8.48 -8.67 20.21
N GLU A 348 -9.26 -9.24 21.14
CA GLU A 348 -9.08 -10.64 21.60
C GLU A 348 -9.27 -11.66 20.47
N MET A 349 -10.13 -11.35 19.50
CA MET A 349 -10.38 -12.17 18.31
C MET A 349 -9.56 -11.68 17.10
N VAL A 350 -9.46 -10.36 16.91
CA VAL A 350 -8.72 -9.78 15.78
C VAL A 350 -7.23 -10.09 15.85
N MET A 351 -6.58 -9.95 17.02
CA MET A 351 -5.13 -10.15 17.13
C MET A 351 -4.66 -11.55 16.71
N PRO A 352 -5.23 -12.66 17.22
CA PRO A 352 -4.83 -13.99 16.76
C PRO A 352 -5.11 -14.21 15.27
N ALA A 353 -6.30 -13.81 14.80
CA ALA A 353 -6.70 -13.98 13.40
C ALA A 353 -5.78 -13.20 12.45
N LEU A 354 -5.56 -11.91 12.71
CA LEU A 354 -4.70 -11.04 11.92
C LEU A 354 -3.25 -11.51 11.93
N THR A 355 -2.73 -11.91 13.09
CA THR A 355 -1.36 -12.39 13.21
C THR A 355 -1.14 -13.65 12.37
N ARG A 356 -2.08 -14.59 12.45
CA ARG A 356 -2.08 -15.81 11.62
C ARG A 356 -2.13 -15.46 10.13
N GLN A 357 -3.11 -14.65 9.70
CA GLN A 357 -3.25 -14.29 8.28
C GLN A 357 -2.03 -13.55 7.73
N LEU A 358 -1.41 -12.63 8.50
CA LEU A 358 -0.18 -11.95 8.08
C LEU A 358 1.00 -12.92 7.93
N GLN A 359 1.19 -13.84 8.88
CA GLN A 359 2.25 -14.85 8.80
C GLN A 359 2.07 -15.76 7.58
N THR A 360 0.85 -16.20 7.37
CA THR A 360 0.51 -17.08 6.26
C THR A 360 0.67 -16.39 4.91
N GLN A 361 0.15 -15.16 4.77
CA GLN A 361 0.09 -14.47 3.48
C GLN A 361 1.36 -13.68 3.16
N LEU A 362 2.10 -13.20 4.17
CA LEU A 362 3.24 -12.31 3.95
C LEU A 362 4.51 -12.75 4.70
N GLY A 363 4.50 -13.90 5.39
CA GLY A 363 5.51 -14.36 6.34
C GLY A 363 6.96 -14.06 5.97
N PRO A 364 7.48 -14.58 4.84
CA PRO A 364 8.85 -14.32 4.41
C PRO A 364 9.17 -12.82 4.27
N MET A 365 8.18 -12.02 3.88
CA MET A 365 8.26 -10.57 3.65
C MET A 365 8.20 -9.70 4.92
N LEU A 366 7.77 -10.27 6.05
CA LEU A 366 7.58 -9.53 7.30
C LEU A 366 8.92 -9.11 7.93
N ASN A 367 9.07 -7.82 8.23
CA ASN A 367 10.32 -7.28 8.75
C ASN A 367 10.51 -7.53 10.25
N ASN A 368 11.25 -8.57 10.62
CA ASN A 368 11.59 -8.86 12.03
C ASN A 368 12.95 -8.29 12.50
N LYS A 369 13.80 -7.84 11.56
CA LYS A 369 15.21 -7.51 11.86
C LYS A 369 15.39 -6.35 12.82
N PHE A 370 14.55 -5.33 12.70
CA PHE A 370 14.63 -4.14 13.56
C PHE A 370 14.57 -4.55 15.04
N ARG A 371 13.59 -5.39 15.41
CA ARG A 371 13.42 -5.85 16.79
C ARG A 371 14.39 -6.96 17.19
N LEU A 372 14.71 -7.90 16.30
CA LEU A 372 15.63 -9.00 16.62
C LEU A 372 17.03 -8.53 17.02
N ARG A 373 17.52 -7.47 16.39
CA ARG A 373 18.87 -6.96 16.65
C ARG A 373 18.94 -5.94 17.78
N GLY A 374 17.79 -5.60 18.39
CA GLY A 374 17.69 -4.45 19.30
C GLY A 374 18.19 -3.16 18.66
N GLU A 375 18.15 -3.07 17.32
CA GLU A 375 18.71 -1.94 16.59
C GLU A 375 17.93 -0.68 16.97
N ARG A 376 18.63 0.42 17.25
CA ARG A 376 18.02 1.75 17.46
C ARG A 376 17.75 2.49 16.15
N ARG A 377 17.82 1.79 15.01
CA ARG A 377 17.74 2.39 13.68
C ARG A 377 17.01 1.45 12.74
N TRP A 378 16.05 1.98 11.98
CA TRP A 378 15.32 1.22 10.99
C TRP A 378 16.25 0.71 9.88
N PRO A 379 15.97 -0.44 9.25
CA PRO A 379 16.77 -0.92 8.13
C PRO A 379 16.68 0.06 6.95
N ARG A 380 17.75 0.10 6.14
CA ARG A 380 17.70 0.77 4.83
C ARG A 380 16.75 0.03 3.90
N LEU A 381 16.05 0.74 3.02
CA LEU A 381 15.13 0.13 2.06
C LEU A 381 15.83 -0.92 1.19
N ARG A 382 17.06 -0.67 0.73
CA ARG A 382 17.86 -1.68 0.01
C ARG A 382 18.05 -2.97 0.80
N HIS A 383 18.25 -2.87 2.13
CA HIS A 383 18.44 -4.05 2.95
C HIS A 383 17.14 -4.83 3.07
N ALA A 384 16.03 -4.13 3.33
CA ALA A 384 14.69 -4.71 3.35
C ALA A 384 14.39 -5.47 2.05
N VAL A 385 14.57 -4.83 0.89
CA VAL A 385 14.38 -5.47 -0.43
C VAL A 385 15.29 -6.67 -0.63
N ARG A 386 16.60 -6.53 -0.37
CA ARG A 386 17.58 -7.62 -0.61
C ARG A 386 17.31 -8.87 0.20
N THR A 387 16.77 -8.72 1.40
CA THR A 387 16.51 -9.86 2.27
C THR A 387 15.06 -10.25 2.29
N ASN A 388 14.30 -9.79 1.30
CA ASN A 388 12.86 -9.93 1.21
C ASN A 388 12.15 -9.68 2.56
N GLN A 389 12.47 -8.59 3.25
CA GLN A 389 11.83 -8.18 4.51
C GLN A 389 11.24 -6.79 4.34
N ARG A 390 10.31 -6.71 3.38
CA ARG A 390 9.81 -5.47 2.75
C ARG A 390 8.42 -5.05 3.23
N VAL A 391 7.83 -5.77 4.19
CA VAL A 391 6.57 -5.42 4.84
C VAL A 391 6.84 -5.05 6.30
N PHE A 392 6.52 -3.82 6.67
CA PHE A 392 6.58 -3.34 8.05
C PHE A 392 5.17 -3.32 8.63
N VAL A 393 4.97 -3.98 9.77
CA VAL A 393 3.63 -4.09 10.38
C VAL A 393 3.60 -3.38 11.72
N PHE A 394 2.68 -2.45 11.89
CA PHE A 394 2.44 -1.71 13.13
C PHE A 394 1.07 -2.09 13.68
N TYR A 395 1.01 -2.47 14.95
CA TYR A 395 -0.24 -2.72 15.67
C TYR A 395 -0.47 -1.63 16.71
N THR A 396 -1.74 -1.43 17.08
CA THR A 396 -2.20 -0.60 18.21
C THR A 396 -1.26 -0.63 19.42
N PRO A 397 -1.08 0.49 20.16
CA PRO A 397 -0.23 0.56 21.35
C PRO A 397 -0.51 -0.55 22.37
N ARG A 398 -1.78 -0.98 22.47
CA ARG A 398 -2.25 -2.02 23.40
C ARG A 398 -1.52 -3.36 23.23
N VAL A 399 -0.99 -3.66 22.03
CA VAL A 399 -0.20 -4.87 21.77
C VAL A 399 1.04 -5.00 22.68
N ASN A 400 1.62 -3.86 23.05
CA ASN A 400 2.81 -3.77 23.88
C ASN A 400 2.48 -3.44 25.35
N ASP A 401 1.41 -2.68 25.57
CA ASP A 401 1.11 -2.08 26.87
C ASP A 401 0.24 -3.01 27.75
N GLU A 402 -0.46 -3.99 27.15
CA GLU A 402 -1.32 -4.93 27.86
C GLU A 402 -0.73 -6.36 27.92
N PRO A 403 -0.67 -7.00 29.11
CA PRO A 403 -0.09 -8.33 29.27
C PRO A 403 -0.72 -9.40 28.38
N PHE A 404 -2.05 -9.35 28.19
CA PHE A 404 -2.76 -10.34 27.36
C PHE A 404 -2.28 -10.33 25.90
N PHE A 405 -2.02 -9.16 25.32
CA PHE A 405 -1.57 -9.05 23.92
C PHE A 405 -0.05 -9.19 23.76
N SER A 406 0.70 -9.05 24.85
CA SER A 406 2.17 -9.24 24.85
C SER A 406 2.60 -10.65 24.40
N GLN A 407 1.71 -11.64 24.52
CA GLN A 407 1.90 -13.00 24.02
C GLN A 407 2.02 -13.08 22.49
N TYR A 408 1.47 -12.11 21.76
CA TYR A 408 1.66 -11.99 20.32
C TYR A 408 2.88 -11.11 20.02
N TYR A 409 3.01 -9.97 20.69
CA TYR A 409 4.08 -9.01 20.47
C TYR A 409 5.48 -9.58 20.72
N THR A 410 5.65 -10.37 21.77
CA THR A 410 6.96 -10.84 22.22
C THR A 410 7.56 -11.88 21.28
N PRO A 411 6.87 -12.97 20.89
CA PRO A 411 7.42 -13.95 19.96
C PRO A 411 7.50 -13.41 18.52
N HIS A 412 6.53 -12.62 18.08
CA HIS A 412 6.47 -12.11 16.70
C HIS A 412 7.25 -10.80 16.57
N LYS A 413 8.57 -10.91 16.39
CA LYS A 413 9.47 -9.74 16.27
C LYS A 413 9.21 -8.87 15.03
N TRP A 414 8.40 -9.33 14.08
CA TRP A 414 7.93 -8.52 12.96
C TRP A 414 6.76 -7.59 13.32
N ILE A 415 6.09 -7.79 14.45
CA ILE A 415 5.08 -6.86 14.96
C ILE A 415 5.81 -5.66 15.56
N HIS A 416 5.54 -4.46 15.07
CA HIS A 416 5.95 -3.20 15.65
C HIS A 416 4.77 -2.55 16.40
N THR A 417 5.05 -1.67 17.34
CA THR A 417 4.00 -0.94 18.07
C THR A 417 3.79 0.43 17.45
N GLU A 418 2.53 0.83 17.30
CA GLU A 418 2.12 2.17 16.89
C GLU A 418 2.61 3.25 17.86
N ASN A 419 3.04 2.89 19.09
CA ASN A 419 3.75 3.82 19.98
C ASN A 419 5.00 4.45 19.33
N TRP A 420 5.54 3.86 18.27
CA TRP A 420 6.66 4.43 17.51
C TRP A 420 6.23 5.42 16.41
N VAL A 421 4.95 5.43 16.07
CA VAL A 421 4.33 6.31 15.09
C VAL A 421 3.63 7.46 15.83
N GLY A 422 3.93 8.70 15.46
CA GLY A 422 3.13 9.86 15.88
C GLY A 422 2.22 10.27 14.73
N SER A 423 0.95 10.52 14.99
CA SER A 423 0.03 11.05 13.98
C SER A 423 -0.17 12.56 14.17
N THR A 424 -0.27 13.31 13.08
CA THR A 424 -0.69 14.72 13.13
C THR A 424 -2.20 14.88 13.07
N TRP A 425 -2.94 13.79 13.02
CA TRP A 425 -4.40 13.83 12.97
C TRP A 425 -4.98 14.62 14.16
N ARG A 426 -6.02 15.36 13.83
CA ARG A 426 -6.89 16.06 14.74
C ARG A 426 -8.17 16.32 13.98
N GLU A 427 -9.30 16.06 14.60
CA GLU A 427 -10.60 16.42 14.06
C GLU A 427 -10.68 17.91 13.67
N PHE A 428 -11.12 18.18 12.44
CA PHE A 428 -11.45 19.50 11.93
C PHE A 428 -12.52 19.38 10.83
N SER A 429 -13.45 20.34 10.77
CA SER A 429 -14.57 20.34 9.82
C SER A 429 -14.34 21.31 8.66
N LEU A 430 -14.78 20.93 7.45
CA LEU A 430 -14.84 21.83 6.28
C LEU A 430 -16.09 22.74 6.30
N ASN A 431 -16.29 23.52 7.37
CA ASN A 431 -17.45 24.41 7.49
C ASN A 431 -17.26 25.72 6.70
N GLY A 432 -17.04 25.63 5.38
CA GLY A 432 -16.93 26.76 4.45
C GLY A 432 -15.52 27.37 4.31
N GLU A 433 -14.55 26.93 5.10
CA GLU A 433 -13.13 27.26 4.91
C GLU A 433 -12.42 26.20 4.07
N ASN A 434 -11.41 26.62 3.30
CA ASN A 434 -10.51 25.70 2.61
C ASN A 434 -9.68 24.88 3.63
N CYS A 435 -9.04 23.81 3.16
CA CYS A 435 -8.24 22.93 4.03
C CYS A 435 -6.95 23.58 4.59
N SER A 436 -6.78 24.90 4.54
CA SER A 436 -5.55 25.59 4.92
C SER A 436 -5.19 25.45 6.40
N GLN A 437 -6.18 25.32 7.28
CA GLN A 437 -5.97 25.12 8.72
C GLN A 437 -5.08 23.90 8.99
N ILE A 438 -5.10 22.88 8.11
CA ILE A 438 -4.32 21.65 8.26
C ILE A 438 -2.82 21.92 8.38
N VAL A 439 -2.31 22.97 7.73
CA VAL A 439 -0.89 23.32 7.77
C VAL A 439 -0.48 23.72 9.19
N SER A 440 -1.30 24.55 9.84
CA SER A 440 -1.05 25.02 11.22
C SER A 440 -1.23 23.90 12.25
N VAL A 441 -2.23 23.04 12.06
CA VAL A 441 -2.48 21.86 12.90
C VAL A 441 -1.31 20.89 12.78
N THR A 442 -0.86 20.61 11.55
CA THR A 442 0.28 19.74 11.26
C THR A 442 1.54 20.28 11.92
N ALA A 443 1.84 21.58 11.80
CA ALA A 443 2.99 22.20 12.46
C ALA A 443 2.97 21.97 13.98
N SER A 444 1.83 22.22 14.61
CA SER A 444 1.65 22.09 16.06
C SER A 444 1.81 20.64 16.53
N ARG A 445 1.13 19.69 15.87
CA ARG A 445 1.21 18.27 16.22
C ARG A 445 2.60 17.69 15.95
N CYS A 446 3.21 18.04 14.82
CA CYS A 446 4.55 17.57 14.50
C CYS A 446 5.61 18.10 15.47
N ARG A 447 5.44 19.33 16.00
CA ARG A 447 6.28 19.83 17.11
C ARG A 447 6.19 18.92 18.33
N TYR A 448 5.00 18.45 18.69
CA TYR A 448 4.80 17.53 19.81
C TYR A 448 5.40 16.14 19.53
N HIS A 449 5.21 15.62 18.31
CA HIS A 449 5.67 14.29 17.90
C HIS A 449 7.10 14.25 17.32
N ARG A 450 7.87 15.35 17.40
CA ARG A 450 9.20 15.47 16.77
C ARG A 450 10.19 14.35 17.14
N TYR A 451 10.04 13.74 18.33
CA TYR A 451 10.88 12.64 18.82
C TYR A 451 10.28 11.24 18.63
N ARG A 452 9.10 11.09 18.03
CA ARG A 452 8.59 9.77 17.62
C ARG A 452 9.47 9.21 16.51
N GLU A 453 9.63 7.90 16.42
CA GLU A 453 10.47 7.28 15.40
C GLU A 453 9.93 7.62 14.01
N LEU A 454 8.65 7.38 13.80
CA LEU A 454 7.91 7.74 12.61
C LEU A 454 6.89 8.85 12.91
N VAL A 455 6.63 9.70 11.93
CA VAL A 455 5.51 10.67 12.00
C VAL A 455 4.67 10.57 10.74
N GLU A 456 3.40 10.31 10.94
CA GLU A 456 2.36 10.36 9.92
C GLU A 456 1.75 11.76 9.87
N VAL A 457 1.74 12.34 8.67
CA VAL A 457 1.09 13.61 8.37
C VAL A 457 -0.28 13.32 7.77
N SER A 458 -1.32 13.42 8.58
CA SER A 458 -2.69 13.04 8.21
C SER A 458 -3.50 14.24 7.75
N ILE A 459 -4.09 14.16 6.56
CA ILE A 459 -4.98 15.16 5.97
C ILE A 459 -6.34 14.49 5.74
N VAL A 460 -7.02 14.25 6.86
CA VAL A 460 -8.28 13.52 6.98
C VAL A 460 -9.28 14.46 7.65
N PRO A 461 -9.98 15.31 6.87
CA PRO A 461 -11.00 16.21 7.41
C PRO A 461 -12.26 15.43 7.85
N THR A 462 -12.90 15.87 8.92
CA THR A 462 -14.24 15.39 9.26
C THR A 462 -15.26 16.03 8.32
N VAL A 463 -15.98 15.18 7.60
CA VAL A 463 -17.01 15.61 6.64
C VAL A 463 -18.39 15.70 7.25
N GLY A 464 -19.15 16.72 6.81
CA GLY A 464 -20.60 16.73 6.97
C GLY A 464 -21.26 15.67 6.10
N PHE A 465 -22.50 15.31 6.44
CA PHE A 465 -23.29 14.36 5.67
C PHE A 465 -23.41 14.81 4.20
N GLY A 466 -23.02 13.95 3.26
CA GLY A 466 -23.12 14.18 1.81
C GLY A 466 -21.87 14.75 1.11
N THR A 467 -20.80 15.08 1.85
CA THR A 467 -19.51 15.43 1.21
C THR A 467 -18.82 14.18 0.69
N CYS A 468 -18.56 14.12 -0.61
CA CYS A 468 -17.86 12.99 -1.22
C CYS A 468 -16.33 13.19 -1.21
N VAL A 469 -15.60 12.08 -1.31
CA VAL A 469 -14.14 12.00 -1.48
C VAL A 469 -13.58 13.00 -2.52
N ASP A 470 -14.27 13.20 -3.64
CA ASP A 470 -13.85 14.16 -4.68
C ASP A 470 -13.82 15.62 -4.20
N GLN A 471 -14.81 15.99 -3.38
CA GLN A 471 -14.91 17.33 -2.82
C GLN A 471 -13.80 17.56 -1.79
N LEU A 472 -13.45 16.52 -1.02
CA LEU A 472 -12.30 16.54 -0.12
C LEU A 472 -10.99 16.72 -0.89
N ALA A 473 -10.79 15.96 -1.95
CA ALA A 473 -9.61 16.07 -2.80
C ALA A 473 -9.44 17.47 -3.37
N ALA A 474 -10.52 18.03 -3.93
CA ALA A 474 -10.53 19.39 -4.48
C ALA A 474 -10.20 20.46 -3.42
N ALA A 475 -10.74 20.31 -2.20
CA ALA A 475 -10.51 21.28 -1.12
C ALA A 475 -9.11 21.18 -0.50
N CYS A 476 -8.54 19.97 -0.41
CA CYS A 476 -7.40 19.67 0.46
C CYS A 476 -6.09 19.33 -0.26
N SER A 477 -6.13 18.84 -1.49
CA SER A 477 -4.93 18.40 -2.25
C SER A 477 -3.87 19.50 -2.40
N HIS A 478 -4.28 20.77 -2.52
CA HIS A 478 -3.37 21.90 -2.63
C HIS A 478 -2.52 22.16 -1.37
N PHE A 479 -2.86 21.55 -0.23
CA PHE A 479 -2.17 21.75 1.06
C PHE A 479 -1.20 20.61 1.43
N HIS A 480 -1.12 19.55 0.62
CA HIS A 480 -0.27 18.38 0.89
C HIS A 480 1.21 18.75 1.13
N ASP A 481 1.83 19.47 0.19
CA ASP A 481 3.21 19.92 0.31
C ASP A 481 3.42 20.89 1.50
N ALA A 482 2.45 21.78 1.73
CA ALA A 482 2.54 22.76 2.81
C ALA A 482 2.48 22.07 4.19
N ALA A 483 1.64 21.05 4.35
CA ALA A 483 1.56 20.25 5.56
C ALA A 483 2.87 19.46 5.81
N LEU A 484 3.40 18.79 4.78
CA LEU A 484 4.68 18.07 4.89
C LEU A 484 5.82 19.02 5.28
N ARG A 485 5.93 20.19 4.63
CA ARG A 485 6.93 21.22 4.97
C ARG A 485 6.76 21.76 6.39
N ALA A 486 5.53 21.97 6.84
CA ALA A 486 5.26 22.40 8.20
C ALA A 486 5.83 21.40 9.23
N CYS A 487 5.71 20.09 8.98
CA CYS A 487 6.29 19.06 9.83
C CYS A 487 7.82 18.94 9.68
N GLU A 488 8.35 19.10 8.46
CA GLU A 488 9.79 19.07 8.15
C GLU A 488 10.62 19.98 9.07
N THR A 489 10.13 21.20 9.32
CA THR A 489 10.84 22.21 10.15
C THR A 489 11.22 21.69 11.54
N TYR A 490 10.46 20.74 12.09
CA TYR A 490 10.71 20.11 13.38
C TYR A 490 11.50 18.81 13.25
N ARG A 491 11.23 18.01 12.20
CA ARG A 491 11.82 16.67 12.03
C ARG A 491 13.28 16.74 11.57
N PHE A 492 13.61 17.60 10.60
CA PHE A 492 14.95 17.67 10.03
C PHE A 492 16.02 18.08 11.06
N ARG A 493 15.65 18.90 12.04
CA ARG A 493 16.53 19.28 13.17
C ARG A 493 17.02 18.07 13.98
N HIS A 494 16.28 16.96 13.93
CA HIS A 494 16.58 15.72 14.62
C HIS A 494 17.06 14.61 13.67
N HIS A 495 17.46 14.96 12.43
CA HIS A 495 17.86 13.99 11.40
C HIS A 495 16.79 12.91 11.14
N ARG A 496 15.50 13.30 11.16
CA ARG A 496 14.34 12.47 10.85
C ARG A 496 13.49 13.13 9.78
N SER A 497 12.60 12.38 9.13
CA SER A 497 11.68 12.92 8.10
C SER A 497 10.22 12.87 8.57
N PRO A 498 9.29 13.66 7.98
CA PRO A 498 7.90 13.23 7.93
C PRO A 498 7.83 11.91 7.15
N ASN A 499 7.13 10.91 7.66
CA ASN A 499 7.25 9.52 7.17
C ASN A 499 6.07 9.03 6.36
N VAL A 500 4.90 9.63 6.52
CA VAL A 500 3.70 9.27 5.77
C VAL A 500 2.93 10.54 5.44
N LEU A 501 2.34 10.61 4.26
CA LEU A 501 1.25 11.55 3.95
C LEU A 501 -0.04 10.72 3.79
N LEU A 502 -0.91 10.77 4.79
CA LEU A 502 -2.12 9.94 4.88
C LEU A 502 -3.36 10.74 4.43
N VAL A 503 -4.15 10.17 3.50
CA VAL A 503 -5.34 10.82 2.91
C VAL A 503 -6.49 9.83 2.66
N ASP A 504 -7.72 10.34 2.49
CA ASP A 504 -8.94 9.58 2.09
C ASP A 504 -9.23 9.65 0.57
N TYR A 505 -8.32 10.18 -0.25
CA TYR A 505 -8.61 10.42 -1.67
C TYR A 505 -7.37 10.24 -2.57
N PRO A 506 -6.59 9.16 -2.39
CA PRO A 506 -5.33 9.03 -3.10
C PRO A 506 -5.50 8.98 -4.63
N GLU A 507 -6.61 8.44 -5.14
CA GLU A 507 -6.85 8.27 -6.57
C GLU A 507 -7.48 9.48 -7.28
N ARG A 508 -7.93 10.50 -6.54
CA ARG A 508 -8.64 11.65 -7.10
C ARG A 508 -7.64 12.73 -7.50
N GLU A 509 -7.06 12.54 -8.68
CA GLU A 509 -6.24 13.54 -9.36
C GLU A 509 -7.12 14.66 -9.94
N THR A 510 -7.08 15.86 -9.36
CA THR A 510 -7.71 17.03 -10.02
C THR A 510 -6.76 17.68 -11.04
N THR A 511 -5.45 17.59 -10.78
CA THR A 511 -4.35 17.87 -11.69
C THR A 511 -3.14 17.05 -11.24
N TRP A 512 -2.31 16.53 -12.15
CA TRP A 512 -1.07 15.77 -11.83
C TRP A 512 -0.30 16.36 -10.65
N GLY A 513 -0.30 17.69 -10.63
CA GLY A 513 0.34 18.54 -9.67
C GLY A 513 0.15 18.22 -8.20
N THR A 514 -1.11 18.19 -7.76
CA THR A 514 -1.49 18.25 -6.33
C THR A 514 -1.73 16.88 -5.73
N SER A 515 -1.39 15.83 -6.46
CA SER A 515 -1.56 14.46 -5.99
C SER A 515 -0.70 14.19 -4.75
N VAL A 516 -1.19 13.26 -3.91
CA VAL A 516 -0.45 12.72 -2.76
C VAL A 516 0.90 12.16 -3.20
N PHE A 517 0.96 11.53 -4.37
CA PHE A 517 2.17 10.94 -4.93
C PHE A 517 3.22 12.00 -5.27
N GLN A 518 2.81 13.11 -5.90
CA GLN A 518 3.72 14.19 -6.24
C GLN A 518 4.25 14.91 -4.99
N ALA A 519 3.39 15.19 -4.00
CA ALA A 519 3.82 15.80 -2.75
C ALA A 519 4.84 14.91 -2.00
N VAL A 520 4.58 13.59 -1.93
CA VAL A 520 5.51 12.64 -1.32
C VAL A 520 6.81 12.52 -2.12
N TYR A 521 6.74 12.50 -3.46
CA TYR A 521 7.92 12.50 -4.31
C TYR A 521 8.83 13.71 -4.00
N HIS A 522 8.28 14.92 -3.96
CA HIS A 522 9.06 16.12 -3.63
C HIS A 522 9.62 16.10 -2.21
N GLN A 523 8.84 15.63 -1.24
CA GLN A 523 9.33 15.47 0.13
C GLN A 523 10.49 14.47 0.18
N ASN A 524 10.44 13.40 -0.62
CA ASN A 524 11.52 12.43 -0.73
C ASN A 524 12.78 12.99 -1.39
N LEU A 525 12.69 13.92 -2.33
CA LEU A 525 13.86 14.66 -2.83
C LEU A 525 14.56 15.42 -1.69
N ARG A 526 13.78 16.09 -0.83
CA ARG A 526 14.31 16.78 0.36
C ARG A 526 14.92 15.80 1.34
N ASN A 527 14.28 14.65 1.56
CA ASN A 527 14.82 13.58 2.40
C ASN A 527 16.16 13.07 1.87
N ILE A 528 16.27 12.81 0.56
CA ILE A 528 17.52 12.38 -0.09
C ILE A 528 18.60 13.43 0.13
N TYR A 529 18.32 14.70 -0.17
CA TYR A 529 19.28 15.78 0.02
C TYR A 529 19.72 15.88 1.48
N THR A 530 18.79 15.95 2.43
CA THR A 530 19.06 16.10 3.87
C THR A 530 19.86 14.93 4.43
N HIS A 531 19.49 13.69 4.14
CA HIS A 531 20.13 12.51 4.73
C HIS A 531 21.35 12.00 3.97
N ARG A 532 21.61 12.54 2.76
CA ARG A 532 22.74 12.13 1.91
C ARG A 532 23.62 13.28 1.42
N ARG A 533 23.60 14.45 2.09
CA ARG A 533 24.42 15.63 1.73
C ARG A 533 25.88 15.34 1.32
N PRO A 534 26.63 14.41 1.94
CA PRO A 534 28.01 14.14 1.51
C PRO A 534 28.14 13.53 0.11
N ARG A 535 27.04 13.03 -0.47
CA ARG A 535 27.01 12.31 -1.76
C ARG A 535 25.96 12.84 -2.72
N CYS A 536 25.14 13.80 -2.29
CA CYS A 536 24.05 14.34 -3.07
C CYS A 536 24.04 15.86 -2.92
N GLN A 537 23.83 16.56 -4.03
CA GLN A 537 23.73 18.02 -4.06
C GLN A 537 22.48 18.45 -4.84
N VAL A 538 21.97 19.63 -4.55
CA VAL A 538 20.96 20.26 -5.39
C VAL A 538 21.70 21.04 -6.47
N ARG A 539 21.36 20.78 -7.73
CA ARG A 539 22.04 21.35 -8.88
C ARG A 539 21.01 21.66 -9.97
N VAL A 540 21.03 22.90 -10.42
CA VAL A 540 20.32 23.38 -11.61
C VAL A 540 21.40 23.95 -12.49
N ASP A 541 21.67 23.29 -13.61
CA ASP A 541 22.78 23.64 -14.51
C ASP A 541 22.50 24.86 -15.38
N ALA A 542 21.23 25.06 -15.71
CA ALA A 542 20.77 26.22 -16.43
C ALA A 542 19.26 26.33 -16.22
N ALA A 543 18.72 27.53 -16.42
CA ALA A 543 17.29 27.73 -16.47
C ALA A 543 16.93 28.76 -17.53
N ALA A 544 15.75 28.65 -18.10
CA ALA A 544 15.23 29.61 -19.05
C ALA A 544 13.71 29.67 -18.94
N MET A 545 13.12 30.75 -19.44
CA MET A 545 11.68 30.85 -19.63
C MET A 545 11.36 30.69 -21.12
N VAL A 546 10.37 29.87 -21.46
CA VAL A 546 9.94 29.69 -22.86
C VAL A 546 8.43 29.85 -23.01
N PRO A 547 7.97 30.46 -24.12
CA PRO A 547 6.55 30.51 -24.44
C PRO A 547 6.06 29.12 -24.85
N PHE A 548 5.01 28.60 -24.23
CA PHE A 548 4.42 27.32 -24.62
C PHE A 548 3.41 27.55 -25.75
N SER A 549 3.84 27.26 -26.98
CA SER A 549 3.20 27.63 -28.25
C SER A 549 1.69 27.35 -28.35
N GLN A 550 1.17 26.34 -27.65
CA GLN A 550 -0.24 25.97 -27.72
C GLN A 550 -1.15 26.63 -26.68
N SER A 551 -0.62 27.26 -25.63
CA SER A 551 -1.43 27.65 -24.46
C SER A 551 -1.30 29.10 -24.02
N HIS A 552 -0.44 29.90 -24.66
CA HIS A 552 -0.05 31.23 -24.17
C HIS A 552 0.48 31.22 -22.72
N SER A 553 0.77 30.05 -22.15
CA SER A 553 1.35 29.92 -20.82
C SER A 553 2.87 29.90 -20.90
N TRP A 554 3.50 30.58 -19.96
CA TRP A 554 4.93 30.60 -19.80
C TRP A 554 5.37 29.37 -19.01
N THR A 555 6.37 28.64 -19.51
CA THR A 555 6.94 27.45 -18.86
C THR A 555 8.41 27.71 -18.58
N SER A 556 8.83 27.52 -17.33
CA SER A 556 10.26 27.51 -17.03
C SER A 556 10.86 26.15 -17.38
N VAL A 557 12.06 26.18 -17.92
CA VAL A 557 12.83 25.02 -18.34
C VAL A 557 14.07 24.99 -17.45
N PHE A 558 14.28 23.90 -16.73
CA PHE A 558 15.44 23.72 -15.85
C PHE A 558 16.28 22.55 -16.34
N PHE A 559 17.57 22.78 -16.56
CA PHE A 559 18.52 21.75 -16.97
C PHE A 559 19.17 21.15 -15.73
N VAL A 560 19.17 19.81 -15.62
CA VAL A 560 19.75 19.06 -14.50
C VAL A 560 20.48 17.84 -15.07
N ARG A 561 21.79 17.95 -15.25
CA ARG A 561 22.66 17.02 -15.97
C ARG A 561 22.10 16.75 -17.38
N SER A 562 21.64 15.52 -17.61
CA SER A 562 21.06 15.06 -18.88
C SER A 562 19.54 15.20 -18.95
N LYS A 563 18.92 15.71 -17.89
CA LYS A 563 17.47 15.90 -17.78
C LYS A 563 17.11 17.36 -18.04
N VAL A 564 15.94 17.57 -18.60
CA VAL A 564 15.33 18.90 -18.70
C VAL A 564 13.96 18.87 -18.06
N ILE A 565 13.77 19.68 -17.03
CA ILE A 565 12.55 19.72 -16.23
C ILE A 565 11.71 20.90 -16.71
N LEU A 566 10.49 20.61 -17.14
CA LEU A 566 9.49 21.64 -17.45
C LEU A 566 8.73 22.00 -16.17
N TYR A 567 8.60 23.29 -15.90
CA TYR A 567 7.97 23.82 -14.69
C TYR A 567 6.78 24.71 -15.03
N SER A 568 5.64 24.42 -14.41
CA SER A 568 4.41 25.20 -14.57
C SER A 568 4.27 26.19 -13.41
N HIS A 569 4.30 27.47 -13.74
CA HIS A 569 4.09 28.55 -12.76
C HIS A 569 2.65 28.65 -12.29
N SER A 570 1.67 28.41 -13.16
CA SER A 570 0.25 28.43 -12.77
C SER A 570 -0.08 27.36 -11.72
N HIS A 571 0.62 26.22 -11.75
CA HIS A 571 0.49 25.18 -10.75
C HIS A 571 1.56 25.26 -9.66
N ASN A 572 2.60 26.08 -9.85
CA ASN A 572 3.77 26.21 -8.98
C ASN A 572 4.49 24.87 -8.71
N ARG A 573 4.83 24.11 -9.76
CA ARG A 573 5.48 22.78 -9.67
C ARG A 573 6.04 22.25 -10.99
N GLN A 574 6.88 21.22 -10.89
CA GLN A 574 7.34 20.43 -12.03
C GLN A 574 6.17 19.78 -12.78
N LYS A 575 6.17 19.90 -14.12
CA LYS A 575 5.17 19.39 -15.06
C LYS A 575 5.63 18.13 -15.79
N ASN A 576 6.85 18.12 -16.34
CA ASN A 576 7.40 16.99 -17.10
C ASN A 576 8.93 16.94 -17.01
N ILE A 577 9.54 15.79 -17.31
CA ILE A 577 10.98 15.61 -17.45
C ILE A 577 11.27 15.09 -18.86
N LEU A 578 12.10 15.84 -19.60
CA LEU A 578 12.57 15.50 -20.94
C LEU A 578 14.02 15.04 -20.87
N SER A 579 14.44 14.28 -21.88
CA SER A 579 15.86 14.01 -22.12
C SER A 579 16.47 15.09 -23.01
N LEU A 580 17.75 15.40 -22.79
CA LEU A 580 18.49 16.22 -23.74
C LEU A 580 18.58 15.54 -25.12
N PRO A 581 18.57 16.32 -26.23
CA PRO A 581 18.83 15.78 -27.56
C PRO A 581 20.17 15.04 -27.65
N SER A 582 20.24 14.04 -28.52
CA SER A 582 21.48 13.32 -28.78
C SER A 582 22.60 14.28 -29.19
N GLY A 583 23.75 14.20 -28.51
CA GLY A 583 24.90 15.09 -28.75
C GLY A 583 25.04 16.23 -27.73
N ILE A 584 24.04 16.48 -26.89
CA ILE A 584 24.12 17.44 -25.79
C ILE A 584 24.19 16.67 -24.47
N THR A 585 25.36 16.64 -23.83
CA THR A 585 25.56 15.91 -22.57
C THR A 585 25.27 16.73 -21.32
N SER A 586 25.41 18.06 -21.43
CA SER A 586 25.18 19.04 -20.37
C SER A 586 24.95 20.42 -20.98
N VAL A 587 24.38 21.32 -20.22
CA VAL A 587 24.16 22.73 -20.57
C VAL A 587 24.76 23.56 -19.45
N ASP A 588 25.50 24.62 -19.78
CA ASP A 588 26.12 25.51 -18.77
C ASP A 588 25.26 26.76 -18.52
N SER A 589 24.56 27.25 -19.56
CA SER A 589 23.54 28.29 -19.38
C SER A 589 22.46 28.18 -20.46
N ALA A 590 21.30 28.80 -20.24
CA ALA A 590 20.20 28.82 -21.19
C ALA A 590 19.46 30.15 -21.12
N TYR A 591 18.89 30.60 -22.23
CA TYR A 591 18.04 31.78 -22.30
C TYR A 591 17.13 31.73 -23.53
N LEU A 592 16.11 32.58 -23.58
CA LEU A 592 15.24 32.74 -24.75
C LEU A 592 15.79 33.86 -25.64
N SER A 593 15.96 33.59 -26.93
CA SER A 593 16.34 34.61 -27.92
C SER A 593 15.15 35.49 -28.31
N ASP A 594 15.43 36.61 -28.97
CA ASP A 594 14.42 37.50 -29.55
C ASP A 594 13.57 36.83 -30.65
N GLU A 595 14.04 35.70 -31.19
CA GLU A 595 13.35 34.89 -32.20
C GLU A 595 12.60 33.68 -31.58
N ASP A 596 12.36 33.71 -30.25
CA ASP A 596 11.68 32.66 -29.50
C ASP A 596 12.37 31.28 -29.54
N PHE A 597 13.68 31.23 -29.79
CA PHE A 597 14.46 29.99 -29.65
C PHE A 597 15.01 29.86 -28.23
N LEU A 598 14.98 28.64 -27.70
CA LEU A 598 15.70 28.31 -26.47
C LEU A 598 17.18 28.13 -26.82
N VAL A 599 17.99 29.15 -26.54
CA VAL A 599 19.44 29.09 -26.75
C VAL A 599 20.05 28.42 -25.52
N VAL A 600 20.83 27.37 -25.75
CA VAL A 600 21.63 26.73 -24.72
C VAL A 600 23.11 26.91 -25.02
N THR A 601 23.91 27.03 -23.96
CA THR A 601 25.35 27.20 -24.06
C THR A 601 26.08 26.01 -23.44
N LYS A 602 27.24 25.70 -23.99
CA LYS A 602 28.21 24.76 -23.44
C LYS A 602 29.60 25.29 -23.75
N ASP A 603 30.39 25.51 -22.72
CA ASP A 603 31.67 26.18 -22.81
C ASP A 603 31.50 27.54 -23.53
N CYS A 604 32.19 27.77 -24.64
CA CYS A 604 32.05 28.97 -25.46
C CYS A 604 31.27 28.74 -26.76
N GLN A 605 30.32 27.81 -26.73
CA GLN A 605 29.49 27.48 -27.86
C GLN A 605 28.00 27.58 -27.53
N THR A 606 27.18 27.88 -28.53
CA THR A 606 25.72 27.89 -28.43
C THR A 606 25.06 26.99 -29.46
N THR A 607 23.86 26.49 -29.12
CA THR A 607 22.96 25.84 -30.08
C THR A 607 21.52 26.20 -29.73
N ASN A 608 20.65 26.17 -30.74
CA ASN A 608 19.23 26.50 -30.59
C ASN A 608 18.41 25.22 -30.45
N LEU A 609 17.62 25.17 -29.37
CA LEU A 609 16.63 24.16 -29.11
C LEU A 609 15.23 24.71 -29.35
N GLN A 610 14.33 23.83 -29.77
CA GLN A 610 12.90 24.09 -29.79
C GLN A 610 12.17 23.05 -28.95
N ILE A 611 11.13 23.49 -28.24
CA ILE A 611 10.21 22.58 -27.55
C ILE A 611 9.03 22.32 -28.49
N GLN A 612 8.97 21.10 -29.03
CA GLN A 612 7.90 20.65 -29.92
C GLN A 612 7.26 19.40 -29.33
N ASP A 613 5.94 19.40 -29.13
CA ASP A 613 5.18 18.25 -28.62
C ASP A 613 5.78 17.60 -27.36
N GLN A 614 6.20 18.45 -26.42
CA GLN A 614 6.89 18.03 -25.18
C GLN A 614 8.22 17.30 -25.42
N ASN A 615 8.86 17.48 -26.56
CA ASN A 615 10.21 17.02 -26.82
C ASN A 615 11.13 18.21 -27.09
N LEU A 616 12.41 18.06 -26.75
CA LEU A 616 13.44 18.99 -27.16
C LEU A 616 14.00 18.51 -28.49
N VAL A 617 13.86 19.33 -29.52
CA VAL A 617 14.44 19.08 -30.83
C VAL A 617 15.59 20.07 -31.00
N SER A 618 16.80 19.55 -31.23
CA SER A 618 17.90 20.39 -31.68
C SER A 618 17.60 20.84 -33.10
N THR A 619 17.69 22.14 -33.35
CA THR A 619 17.76 22.58 -34.74
C THR A 619 19.01 21.96 -35.38
N PRO A 620 19.01 21.62 -36.69
CA PRO A 620 20.16 20.99 -37.38
C PRO A 620 21.46 21.82 -37.42
N SER A 621 21.56 22.88 -36.61
CA SER A 621 22.70 23.77 -36.57
C SER A 621 23.84 23.17 -35.73
N ASN A 622 25.05 23.20 -36.28
CA ASN A 622 26.27 22.95 -35.51
C ASN A 622 26.40 24.00 -34.40
N TRP A 623 26.97 23.59 -33.27
CA TRP A 623 27.40 24.49 -32.20
C TRP A 623 28.15 25.70 -32.77
N THR A 624 27.72 26.91 -32.44
CA THR A 624 28.30 28.17 -32.93
C THR A 624 29.14 28.80 -31.82
N SER A 625 30.37 29.23 -32.13
CA SER A 625 31.26 29.84 -31.12
C SER A 625 30.79 31.24 -30.73
N ILE A 626 30.78 31.55 -29.43
CA ILE A 626 30.45 32.87 -28.90
C ILE A 626 31.68 33.79 -29.06
N PRO A 627 31.60 34.88 -29.86
CA PRO A 627 32.74 35.77 -30.04
C PRO A 627 33.21 36.40 -28.72
N GLY A 628 34.51 36.32 -28.44
CA GLY A 628 35.10 36.91 -27.24
C GLY A 628 34.82 36.14 -25.94
N CYS A 629 34.21 34.95 -26.00
CA CYS A 629 34.06 34.08 -24.84
C CYS A 629 35.40 33.41 -24.52
N GLU A 630 35.91 33.63 -23.31
CA GLU A 630 37.17 33.04 -22.84
C GLU A 630 36.95 31.77 -22.01
N SER A 631 35.75 31.59 -21.44
CA SER A 631 35.38 30.43 -20.62
C SER A 631 33.86 30.28 -20.51
N ALA A 632 33.42 29.14 -19.99
CA ALA A 632 32.00 28.82 -19.84
C ALA A 632 31.22 29.90 -19.09
N LEU A 633 30.01 30.17 -19.55
CA LEU A 633 29.08 31.07 -18.89
C LEU A 633 28.42 30.33 -17.71
N ASP A 634 28.27 31.03 -16.58
CA ASP A 634 27.66 30.46 -15.38
C ASP A 634 26.13 30.47 -15.47
N ALA A 635 25.55 31.55 -15.98
CA ALA A 635 24.13 31.69 -16.22
C ALA A 635 23.87 32.86 -17.18
N VAL A 636 22.69 32.88 -17.80
CA VAL A 636 22.21 34.02 -18.58
C VAL A 636 20.76 34.26 -18.21
N ASP A 637 20.37 35.52 -18.05
CA ASP A 637 18.99 35.91 -17.81
C ASP A 637 18.66 37.21 -18.56
N THR A 638 17.39 37.44 -18.84
CA THR A 638 16.90 38.64 -19.51
C THR A 638 16.05 39.44 -18.53
N TRP A 639 16.58 40.57 -18.07
CA TRP A 639 15.85 41.54 -17.26
C TRP A 639 16.10 42.96 -17.76
N ASP A 640 15.16 43.87 -17.50
CA ASP A 640 15.22 45.26 -17.97
C ASP A 640 15.46 45.39 -19.50
N GLY A 641 14.95 44.42 -20.26
CA GLY A 641 15.09 44.34 -21.72
C GLY A 641 16.50 44.04 -22.22
N ARG A 642 17.38 43.48 -21.38
CA ARG A 642 18.77 43.15 -21.74
C ARG A 642 19.16 41.76 -21.27
N HIS A 643 20.05 41.12 -22.01
CA HIS A 643 20.72 39.91 -21.55
C HIS A 643 21.81 40.27 -20.53
N ASN A 644 21.77 39.56 -19.40
CA ASN A 644 22.69 39.68 -18.29
C ASN A 644 23.44 38.36 -18.17
N VAL A 645 24.74 38.41 -18.43
CA VAL A 645 25.60 37.23 -18.48
C VAL A 645 26.37 37.14 -17.16
N PHE A 646 26.15 36.06 -16.43
CA PHE A 646 26.85 35.75 -15.20
C PHE A 646 28.13 34.99 -15.50
N HIS A 647 29.23 35.41 -14.87
CA HIS A 647 30.51 34.74 -14.97
C HIS A 647 31.38 35.03 -13.73
N GLY A 648 31.72 33.98 -12.98
CA GLY A 648 32.45 34.06 -11.73
C GLY A 648 31.71 34.91 -10.69
N CYS A 649 32.32 36.03 -10.28
CA CYS A 649 31.76 36.95 -9.30
C CYS A 649 31.10 38.20 -9.92
N TYR A 650 30.84 38.18 -11.22
CA TYR A 650 30.35 39.34 -11.95
C TYR A 650 29.13 39.00 -12.82
N VAL A 651 28.32 40.02 -13.09
CA VAL A 651 27.32 40.01 -14.14
C VAL A 651 27.57 41.17 -15.10
N THR A 652 27.50 40.89 -16.39
CA THR A 652 27.68 41.88 -17.45
C THR A 652 26.39 41.99 -18.25
N ALA A 653 25.73 43.14 -18.17
CA ALA A 653 24.62 43.45 -19.06
C ALA A 653 25.17 43.88 -20.43
N LEU A 654 24.51 43.48 -21.51
CA LEU A 654 24.95 43.83 -22.86
C LEU A 654 25.12 45.36 -23.01
N GLY A 655 26.33 45.81 -23.38
CA GLY A 655 26.67 47.22 -23.53
C GLY A 655 27.06 47.95 -22.24
N GLN A 656 27.17 47.26 -21.10
CA GLN A 656 27.62 47.83 -19.82
C GLN A 656 28.90 47.13 -19.31
N GLY A 657 29.58 47.79 -18.37
CA GLY A 657 30.70 47.18 -17.66
C GLY A 657 30.24 46.11 -16.66
N PRO A 658 31.15 45.21 -16.24
CA PRO A 658 30.84 44.17 -15.27
C PRO A 658 30.44 44.77 -13.91
N THR A 659 29.35 44.27 -13.34
CA THR A 659 28.87 44.61 -11.99
C THR A 659 29.18 43.44 -11.06
N SER A 660 29.68 43.72 -9.85
CA SER A 660 29.96 42.66 -8.87
C SER A 660 28.66 42.05 -8.33
N LEU A 661 28.61 40.72 -8.24
CA LEU A 661 27.45 40.02 -7.68
C LEU A 661 27.20 40.35 -6.22
N GLU A 662 28.25 40.65 -5.45
CA GLU A 662 28.13 41.09 -4.06
C GLU A 662 27.34 42.41 -3.95
N GLN A 663 27.55 43.36 -4.86
CA GLN A 663 26.79 44.62 -4.92
C GLN A 663 25.31 44.41 -5.18
N LEU A 664 24.97 43.28 -5.80
CA LEU A 664 23.59 42.86 -6.08
C LEU A 664 23.01 41.95 -4.99
N GLY A 665 23.76 41.62 -3.93
CA GLY A 665 23.31 40.70 -2.89
C GLY A 665 23.34 39.22 -3.29
N LEU A 666 24.14 38.86 -4.30
CA LEU A 666 24.26 37.52 -4.85
C LEU A 666 25.63 36.87 -4.51
N PRO A 667 25.69 35.52 -4.40
CA PRO A 667 26.96 34.80 -4.30
C PRO A 667 27.66 34.73 -5.67
N CYS A 668 28.94 34.34 -5.68
CA CYS A 668 29.66 34.02 -6.91
C CYS A 668 29.27 32.65 -7.49
N ASN A 669 29.64 32.44 -8.76
CA ASN A 669 29.49 31.22 -9.54
C ASN A 669 28.04 30.78 -9.59
N ILE A 670 27.15 31.62 -10.10
CA ILE A 670 25.71 31.32 -10.20
C ILE A 670 25.51 30.01 -10.99
N ASP A 671 24.57 29.16 -10.58
CA ASP A 671 24.34 27.90 -11.31
C ASP A 671 23.28 28.07 -12.41
N ALA A 672 22.27 28.93 -12.20
CA ALA A 672 21.24 29.22 -13.19
C ALA A 672 20.53 30.55 -12.86
N ALA A 673 19.91 31.16 -13.86
CA ALA A 673 19.05 32.33 -13.68
C ALA A 673 17.90 32.33 -14.68
N LEU A 674 16.76 32.92 -14.32
CA LEU A 674 15.61 33.11 -15.20
C LEU A 674 14.72 34.27 -14.71
N THR A 675 14.02 34.91 -15.64
CA THR A 675 13.01 35.94 -15.33
C THR A 675 11.60 35.45 -15.65
N TYR A 676 10.66 35.68 -14.72
CA TYR A 676 9.23 35.39 -14.88
C TYR A 676 8.38 36.43 -14.15
N GLY A 677 7.32 36.92 -14.80
CA GLY A 677 6.33 37.79 -14.15
C GLY A 677 6.91 39.09 -13.59
N GLY A 678 7.99 39.62 -14.19
CA GLY A 678 8.70 40.80 -13.70
C GLY A 678 9.66 40.53 -12.53
N GLU A 679 9.83 39.26 -12.14
CA GLU A 679 10.80 38.85 -11.11
C GLU A 679 11.95 38.06 -11.75
N SER A 680 13.19 38.41 -11.41
CA SER A 680 14.39 37.64 -11.78
C SER A 680 14.78 36.71 -10.64
N TYR A 681 15.01 35.45 -10.96
CA TYR A 681 15.38 34.39 -10.03
C TYR A 681 16.78 33.89 -10.36
N VAL A 682 17.62 33.81 -9.34
CA VAL A 682 19.01 33.35 -9.45
C VAL A 682 19.19 32.16 -8.52
N PHE A 683 19.77 31.06 -9.02
CA PHE A 683 19.91 29.80 -8.29
C PHE A 683 21.39 29.50 -8.00
N LYS A 684 21.68 29.09 -6.76
CA LYS A 684 22.99 28.58 -6.35
C LYS A 684 22.83 27.45 -5.34
N GLY A 685 23.19 26.24 -5.74
CA GLY A 685 23.02 25.03 -4.97
C GLY A 685 21.56 24.82 -4.57
N ASN A 686 21.32 24.70 -3.26
CA ASN A 686 19.97 24.61 -2.71
C ASN A 686 19.40 25.97 -2.24
N SER A 687 19.90 27.09 -2.76
CA SER A 687 19.37 28.42 -2.47
C SER A 687 18.98 29.13 -3.75
N TYR A 688 17.98 30.00 -3.67
CA TYR A 688 17.68 30.95 -4.72
C TYR A 688 17.45 32.35 -4.17
N TRP A 689 17.67 33.34 -5.01
CA TRP A 689 17.46 34.76 -4.75
C TRP A 689 16.47 35.31 -5.76
N VAL A 690 15.70 36.32 -5.33
CA VAL A 690 14.69 36.99 -6.16
C VAL A 690 14.92 38.50 -6.16
N ARG A 691 14.79 39.09 -7.34
CA ARG A 691 14.76 40.54 -7.55
C ARG A 691 13.45 40.88 -8.25
N ARG A 692 12.68 41.79 -7.66
CA ARG A 692 11.44 42.30 -8.27
C ARG A 692 11.72 43.47 -9.20
N GLU A 693 10.83 43.70 -10.15
CA GLU A 693 10.87 44.89 -11.01
C GLU A 693 11.02 46.17 -10.17
N GLY A 694 11.95 47.04 -10.58
CA GLY A 694 12.30 48.28 -9.87
C GLY A 694 13.28 48.11 -8.70
N GLN A 695 13.62 46.89 -8.27
CA GLN A 695 14.66 46.64 -7.28
C GLN A 695 16.04 46.56 -7.93
N THR A 696 17.05 47.15 -7.28
CA THR A 696 18.45 47.11 -7.74
C THR A 696 19.26 45.96 -7.15
N THR A 697 18.72 45.27 -6.14
CA THR A 697 19.39 44.16 -5.43
C THR A 697 18.48 42.95 -5.33
N PHE A 698 19.09 41.78 -5.24
CA PHE A 698 18.42 40.51 -4.99
C PHE A 698 18.29 40.25 -3.49
N SER A 699 17.18 39.64 -3.11
CA SER A 699 16.91 39.17 -1.75
C SER A 699 16.91 37.64 -1.72
N HIS A 700 17.34 37.03 -0.61
CA HIS A 700 17.31 35.57 -0.47
C HIS A 700 15.84 35.09 -0.47
N GLY A 701 15.48 34.31 -1.49
CA GLY A 701 14.11 33.88 -1.73
C GLY A 701 13.74 32.59 -0.99
N GLY A 702 14.69 31.65 -0.84
CA GLY A 702 14.41 30.37 -0.20
C GLY A 702 15.30 29.24 -0.71
N SER A 703 14.80 28.01 -0.63
CA SER A 703 15.51 26.82 -1.09
C SER A 703 15.12 26.47 -2.52
N THR A 704 16.07 26.04 -3.36
CA THR A 704 15.79 25.60 -4.75
C THR A 704 14.74 24.48 -4.78
N LEU A 705 14.76 23.56 -3.81
CA LEU A 705 13.73 22.51 -3.71
C LEU A 705 12.32 23.02 -3.38
N ASP A 706 12.14 24.29 -2.98
CA ASP A 706 10.82 24.93 -2.82
C ASP A 706 10.10 25.17 -4.14
N TRP A 707 10.83 25.06 -5.25
CA TRP A 707 10.30 24.99 -6.61
C TRP A 707 9.88 23.58 -7.02
N TYR A 708 9.91 22.60 -6.11
CA TYR A 708 9.42 21.24 -6.39
C TYR A 708 10.07 20.60 -7.64
N LEU A 709 11.38 20.85 -7.82
CA LEU A 709 12.16 20.34 -8.94
C LEU A 709 12.91 19.07 -8.52
N ASP A 710 13.01 18.08 -9.41
CA ASP A 710 13.97 16.98 -9.30
C ASP A 710 15.42 17.42 -9.57
N ALA A 711 15.88 18.41 -8.80
CA ALA A 711 17.23 18.97 -8.89
C ALA A 711 18.24 18.22 -8.00
N VAL A 712 17.84 17.12 -7.35
CA VAL A 712 18.72 16.37 -6.43
C VAL A 712 19.56 15.36 -7.20
N VAL A 713 20.85 15.61 -7.18
CA VAL A 713 21.84 14.87 -7.94
C VAL A 713 22.74 14.07 -7.01
N CYS A 714 22.67 12.75 -7.14
CA CYS A 714 23.56 11.75 -6.53
C CYS A 714 24.23 10.92 -7.65
#